data_AF-A0A7R7XHX2-F1
#
_entry.id   AF-A0A7R7XHX2-F1
#
_cell.length_a   1.000
_cell.length_b   1.000
_cell.length_c   1.000
_cell.angle_alpha   90.00
_cell.angle_beta   90.00
_cell.angle_gamma   90.00
#
_symmetry.space_group_name_H-M   'P 1'
#
loop_
_entity.id
_entity.type
_entity.pdbx_description
1 polymer ?
#
loop_
_entity_poly.entity_id
_entity_poly.type
_entity_poly.pdbx_seq_one_letter_code
_entity_poly.pdbx_strand_id
1 'polypeptide(L)'
;MTRLSSEAADYAPLALSNATTSDHDEPPDEWQIPRSKAANVWARIGTLNLLVLALGSIFLAAPLVLLGLVWRESVVAISGGHPNMLWTRVVHAEWTARFVTACTAVIRIIIAFQAGVFTAMVASIMLETIGTPLSYAPFYSIIRAVSVSPNTLLFTASLRPKGVLSLLIALLVVVEAAVIVASQFLSTILISDFMNSRFTDADNFTQVGGAIDYYGRVSFWWKMPPTSSWTFAEMSEPFSDGPNYHDTGHTYRAFLPFDDEAPRKDLRRFRGPAQVIDYRVFCVQPFLHDMTLNPLGADGLSGQVAIDAPYHQLPGLPTNQFVNFTCKLPSPYIRERMWGEGSLCFPQLPENWTVQLAEPLVETIENRWPSFANMFLVLDSLDHGARISNYQGLAIPGPHVEVARKDGPWAIVNNGSDVEALRVSACFTDFHAAEFIVEMNSSWEGLEPKLTWDLEADGHNTEPSRRQLGVSRSPQSLRERGVLALIMHSQRNDSDLDTQDQGEDQGLVTPQQSVPGFLSGLPPENKYDEANFDTGLLLSKGDVSDVLRADVSHVDLFQDALHDTDSPALASQGLLTRAAQMAYYKDLVRDNTTESARTAFSTIASIPMQWTGFIVAVSLVAAHVTILLIILVIFIFSTHHSLLGHYWQAIAQVVSEDTIRVLEQADAMKDDEVAQWGEHKIPQLAQTSLVRRQSSGRVAVGVGEESEI
;
A
#
# COMPACT_ATOMS: atom_id res chain seq x y z
N MET A 1 -4.94 91.80 18.08
CA MET A 1 -5.16 90.44 18.63
C MET A 1 -4.05 89.55 18.11
N THR A 2 -2.92 89.50 18.86
CA THR A 2 -2.41 88.32 19.63
C THR A 2 -1.83 87.23 18.74
N ARG A 3 -0.52 87.31 18.39
CA ARG A 3 0.66 86.65 19.03
C ARG A 3 0.59 85.12 19.03
N LEU A 4 1.55 84.48 18.37
CA LEU A 4 2.67 83.77 19.02
C LEU A 4 3.73 83.35 17.99
N SER A 5 4.97 83.77 18.27
CA SER A 5 6.21 83.28 17.65
C SER A 5 6.51 81.86 18.13
N SER A 6 7.06 81.02 17.27
CA SER A 6 7.82 79.85 17.72
C SER A 6 9.16 79.82 17.00
N GLU A 7 10.19 79.65 17.80
CA GLU A 7 11.60 79.66 17.45
C GLU A 7 11.91 78.56 16.42
N ALA A 8 12.52 78.96 15.30
CA ALA A 8 13.34 78.05 14.52
C ALA A 8 14.67 77.90 15.28
N ALA A 9 14.84 76.77 15.95
CA ALA A 9 16.11 76.38 16.53
C ALA A 9 17.12 76.22 15.38
N ASP A 10 18.13 77.10 15.34
CA ASP A 10 19.27 76.98 14.45
C ASP A 10 19.98 75.64 14.71
N TYR A 11 20.10 74.85 13.66
CA TYR A 11 20.90 73.63 13.63
C TYR A 11 22.39 74.03 13.66
N ALA A 12 23.08 73.73 14.75
CA ALA A 12 24.52 73.97 14.87
C ALA A 12 25.30 72.92 14.04
N PRO A 13 26.17 73.32 13.09
CA PRO A 13 26.95 72.38 12.31
C PRO A 13 28.05 71.76 13.18
N LEU A 14 28.44 70.51 12.86
CA LEU A 14 29.59 69.81 13.45
C LEU A 14 30.91 70.44 12.97
N ALA A 15 31.15 71.70 13.31
CA ALA A 15 32.41 72.37 13.06
C ALA A 15 33.44 71.93 14.11
N LEU A 16 34.54 71.34 13.62
CA LEU A 16 35.77 71.13 14.38
C LEU A 16 36.23 72.51 14.93
N SER A 17 36.13 72.72 16.24
CA SER A 17 36.58 73.95 16.88
C SER A 17 38.10 74.04 16.81
N ASN A 18 38.62 74.87 15.90
CA ASN A 18 40.00 75.35 15.94
C ASN A 18 40.11 76.33 17.11
N ALA A 19 40.73 75.88 18.20
CA ALA A 19 40.98 76.70 19.38
C ALA A 19 42.15 77.66 19.13
N THR A 20 41.86 78.97 19.07
CA THR A 20 42.83 80.04 19.31
C THR A 20 42.48 80.76 20.62
N THR A 21 43.33 80.53 21.62
CA THR A 21 43.78 81.43 22.70
C THR A 21 42.75 82.25 23.49
N SER A 22 42.53 81.86 24.76
CA SER A 22 42.60 82.78 25.89
C SER A 22 43.05 82.04 27.15
N ASP A 23 44.09 82.57 27.79
CA ASP A 23 44.73 82.08 29.03
C ASP A 23 43.74 81.73 30.14
N HIS A 24 43.86 80.52 30.69
CA HIS A 24 43.90 80.26 32.12
C HIS A 24 44.53 78.89 32.37
N ASP A 25 45.57 78.88 33.22
CA ASP A 25 46.38 77.73 33.60
C ASP A 25 45.58 76.56 34.19
N GLU A 26 45.50 75.46 33.44
CA GLU A 26 45.40 74.08 33.94
C GLU A 26 45.90 73.15 32.82
N PRO A 27 46.76 72.14 33.08
CA PRO A 27 47.26 71.27 32.03
C PRO A 27 46.10 70.41 31.52
N PRO A 28 45.74 70.44 30.22
CA PRO A 28 44.73 69.54 29.71
C PRO A 28 45.34 68.13 29.71
N ASP A 29 44.72 67.23 30.48
CA ASP A 29 44.94 65.80 30.37
C ASP A 29 44.79 65.41 28.90
N GLU A 30 45.93 65.10 28.29
CA GLU A 30 46.05 64.57 26.95
C GLU A 30 45.26 63.25 26.91
N TRP A 31 44.03 63.31 26.41
CA TRP A 31 43.24 62.13 26.08
C TRP A 31 43.99 61.34 25.02
N GLN A 32 44.91 60.48 25.46
CA GLN A 32 45.61 59.54 24.61
C GLN A 32 44.55 58.73 23.86
N ILE A 33 44.42 59.00 22.56
CA ILE A 33 43.57 58.24 21.65
C ILE A 33 43.99 56.77 21.82
N PRO A 34 43.09 55.88 22.29
CA PRO A 34 43.47 54.50 22.60
C PRO A 34 44.04 53.84 21.34
N ARG A 35 45.34 53.50 21.39
CA ARG A 35 46.01 52.75 20.31
C ARG A 35 45.23 51.46 20.07
N SER A 36 44.60 51.34 18.90
CA SER A 36 43.85 50.14 18.51
C SER A 36 44.77 48.91 18.56
N LYS A 37 44.64 48.07 19.58
CA LYS A 37 45.25 46.74 19.59
C LYS A 37 44.61 45.92 18.46
N ALA A 38 45.41 45.16 17.72
CA ALA A 38 44.89 44.22 16.73
C ALA A 38 43.93 43.25 17.45
N ALA A 39 42.65 43.31 17.10
CA ALA A 39 41.63 42.49 17.74
C ALA A 39 41.86 41.02 17.36
N ASN A 40 41.83 40.14 18.35
CA ASN A 40 41.85 38.69 18.13
C ASN A 40 40.68 38.29 17.20
N VAL A 41 40.87 37.27 16.36
CA VAL A 41 39.87 36.79 15.38
C VAL A 41 38.49 36.55 16.00
N TRP A 42 38.46 35.99 17.21
CA TRP A 42 37.23 35.75 17.98
C TRP A 42 36.50 37.04 18.38
N ALA A 43 37.24 38.10 18.72
CA ALA A 43 36.68 39.39 19.06
C ALA A 43 36.11 40.12 17.82
N ARG A 44 36.60 39.80 16.61
CA ARG A 44 36.12 40.39 15.35
C ARG A 44 34.78 39.83 14.89
N ILE A 45 34.55 38.53 15.13
CA ILE A 45 33.27 37.88 14.80
C ILE A 45 32.23 38.18 15.87
N GLY A 46 32.66 38.26 17.14
CA GLY A 46 31.77 38.42 18.28
C GLY A 46 31.16 37.09 18.72
N THR A 47 30.99 36.93 20.04
CA THR A 47 30.55 35.66 20.65
C THR A 47 29.19 35.19 20.14
N LEU A 48 28.25 36.12 19.92
CA LEU A 48 26.90 35.79 19.44
C LEU A 48 26.94 35.18 18.02
N ASN A 49 27.62 35.83 17.07
CA ASN A 49 27.72 35.36 15.70
C ASN A 49 28.47 34.03 15.63
N LEU A 50 29.49 33.85 16.47
CA LEU A 50 30.20 32.58 16.59
C LEU A 50 29.27 31.46 17.08
N LEU A 51 28.45 31.72 18.09
CA LEU A 51 27.46 30.76 18.57
C LEU A 51 26.45 30.41 17.48
N VAL A 52 25.95 31.40 16.73
CA VAL A 52 25.04 31.19 15.59
C VAL A 52 25.68 30.30 14.53
N LEU A 53 26.95 30.53 14.18
CA LEU A 53 27.67 29.73 13.20
C LEU A 53 27.93 28.30 13.70
N ALA A 54 28.53 28.16 14.88
CA ALA A 54 28.94 26.86 15.42
C ALA A 54 27.73 26.00 15.85
N LEU A 55 26.87 26.53 16.72
CA LEU A 55 25.68 25.80 17.18
C LEU A 55 24.69 25.60 16.04
N GLY A 56 24.45 26.61 15.21
CA GLY A 56 23.55 26.48 14.06
C GLY A 56 23.98 25.35 13.12
N SER A 57 25.27 25.24 12.81
CA SER A 57 25.76 24.19 11.89
C SER A 57 25.62 22.79 12.50
N ILE A 58 25.85 22.64 13.81
CA ILE A 58 25.64 21.38 14.52
C ILE A 58 24.14 21.03 14.56
N PHE A 59 23.28 22.00 14.87
CA PHE A 59 21.83 21.79 14.97
C PHE A 59 21.16 21.58 13.61
N LEU A 60 21.77 21.95 12.48
CA LEU A 60 21.26 21.61 11.14
C LEU A 60 21.33 20.10 10.85
N ALA A 61 22.31 19.39 11.40
CA ALA A 61 22.48 17.96 11.14
C ALA A 61 21.37 17.12 11.79
N ALA A 62 20.90 17.48 12.99
CA ALA A 62 19.94 16.66 13.74
C ALA A 62 18.58 16.50 13.02
N PRO A 63 17.90 17.56 12.53
CA PRO A 63 16.69 17.42 11.73
C PRO A 63 16.89 16.61 10.45
N LEU A 64 18.03 16.76 9.76
CA LEU A 64 18.31 16.00 8.54
C LEU A 64 18.48 14.50 8.82
N VAL A 65 19.13 14.14 9.93
CA VAL A 65 19.26 12.73 10.36
C VAL A 65 17.89 12.16 10.71
N LEU A 66 17.07 12.88 11.48
CA LEU A 66 15.71 12.44 11.82
C LEU A 66 14.84 12.24 10.58
N LEU A 67 14.88 13.17 9.62
CA LEU A 67 14.21 13.03 8.33
C LEU A 67 14.74 11.83 7.56
N GLY A 68 16.06 11.63 7.48
CA GLY A 68 16.66 10.48 6.81
C GLY A 68 16.24 9.13 7.41
N LEU A 69 16.07 9.06 8.74
CA LEU A 69 15.51 7.87 9.39
C LEU A 69 14.07 7.62 8.95
N VAL A 70 13.22 8.65 8.88
CA VAL A 70 11.83 8.50 8.39
C VAL A 70 11.79 7.94 6.97
N TRP A 71 12.65 8.43 6.06
CA TRP A 71 12.75 7.90 4.70
C TRP A 71 13.21 6.44 4.68
N ARG A 72 14.24 6.10 5.46
CA ARG A 72 14.76 4.72 5.56
C ARG A 72 13.69 3.74 6.07
N GLU A 73 13.02 4.07 7.16
CA GLU A 73 11.98 3.20 7.74
C GLU A 73 10.78 3.06 6.82
N SER A 74 10.46 4.08 6.02
CA SER A 74 9.41 4.00 5.00
C SER A 74 9.75 2.96 3.94
N VAL A 75 10.99 2.93 3.45
CA VAL A 75 11.48 1.91 2.51
C VAL A 75 11.39 0.51 3.11
N VAL A 76 11.78 0.33 4.37
CA VAL A 76 11.67 -0.96 5.09
C VAL A 76 10.21 -1.43 5.13
N ALA A 77 9.28 -0.54 5.49
CA ALA A 77 7.85 -0.86 5.55
C ALA A 77 7.29 -1.29 4.18
N ILE A 78 7.67 -0.60 3.11
CA ILE A 78 7.22 -0.91 1.73
C ILE A 78 7.78 -2.26 1.27
N SER A 79 9.01 -2.59 1.67
CA SER A 79 9.64 -3.88 1.32
C SER A 79 9.05 -5.09 2.06
N GLY A 80 8.04 -4.89 2.90
CA GLY A 80 7.43 -5.94 3.73
C GLY A 80 8.23 -6.27 4.99
N GLY A 81 9.22 -5.44 5.35
CA GLY A 81 9.95 -5.56 6.60
C GLY A 81 9.20 -4.96 7.79
N HIS A 82 9.74 -5.16 9.00
CA HIS A 82 9.17 -4.61 10.23
C HIS A 82 9.80 -3.24 10.55
N PRO A 83 9.11 -2.11 10.28
CA PRO A 83 9.65 -0.79 10.61
C PRO A 83 9.69 -0.56 12.12
N ASN A 84 10.51 0.39 12.56
CA ASN A 84 10.60 0.77 13.96
C ASN A 84 9.25 1.24 14.54
N MET A 85 8.96 0.84 15.78
CA MET A 85 7.68 1.14 16.46
C MET A 85 7.35 2.64 16.54
N LEU A 86 8.35 3.51 16.66
CA LEU A 86 8.18 4.96 16.67
C LEU A 86 7.70 5.50 15.32
N TRP A 87 8.22 4.96 14.22
CA TRP A 87 7.80 5.33 12.88
C TRP A 87 6.35 4.92 12.64
N THR A 88 6.00 3.68 12.99
CA THR A 88 4.63 3.14 12.86
C THR A 88 3.61 4.00 13.62
N ARG A 89 3.94 4.44 14.84
CA ARG A 89 3.08 5.34 15.63
C ARG A 89 2.89 6.72 14.97
N VAL A 90 3.94 7.29 14.38
CA VAL A 90 3.85 8.59 13.68
C VAL A 90 3.00 8.50 12.42
N VAL A 91 3.14 7.40 11.68
CA VAL A 91 2.40 7.15 10.44
C VAL A 91 0.92 6.90 10.73
N HIS A 92 0.59 6.07 11.72
CA HIS A 92 -0.79 5.82 12.15
C HIS A 92 -1.50 7.07 12.68
N ALA A 93 -0.74 8.01 13.27
CA ALA A 93 -1.30 9.29 13.72
C ALA A 93 -1.50 10.30 12.58
N GLU A 94 -1.15 9.98 11.33
CA GLU A 94 -1.11 10.90 10.18
C GLU A 94 -0.22 12.14 10.42
N TRP A 95 0.80 11.98 11.26
CA TRP A 95 1.69 13.09 11.66
C TRP A 95 2.94 13.22 10.80
N THR A 96 3.18 12.31 9.85
CA THR A 96 4.40 12.30 9.03
C THR A 96 4.65 13.63 8.32
N ALA A 97 3.64 14.19 7.64
CA ALA A 97 3.77 15.49 6.96
C ALA A 97 3.96 16.66 7.95
N ARG A 98 3.31 16.61 9.11
CA ARG A 98 3.46 17.62 10.18
C ARG A 98 4.87 17.59 10.78
N PHE A 99 5.42 16.39 10.97
CA PHE A 99 6.78 16.17 11.44
C PHE A 99 7.83 16.72 10.47
N VAL A 100 7.66 16.46 9.16
CA VAL A 100 8.52 17.03 8.12
C VAL A 100 8.44 18.56 8.12
N THR A 101 7.23 19.12 8.21
CA THR A 101 7.02 20.57 8.24
C THR A 101 7.70 21.20 9.46
N ALA A 102 7.61 20.58 10.65
CA ALA A 102 8.29 21.06 11.84
C ALA A 102 9.83 21.02 11.69
N CYS A 103 10.39 19.92 11.20
CA CYS A 103 11.84 19.80 10.97
C CYS A 103 12.34 20.85 9.95
N THR A 104 11.61 21.07 8.86
CA THR A 104 11.97 22.08 7.85
C THR A 104 11.85 23.50 8.37
N ALA A 105 10.89 23.80 9.24
CA ALA A 105 10.80 25.10 9.90
C ALA A 105 12.05 25.38 10.76
N VAL A 106 12.52 24.40 11.54
CA VAL A 106 13.76 24.51 12.31
C VAL A 106 14.97 24.77 11.39
N ILE A 107 15.10 24.00 10.30
CA ILE A 107 16.18 24.18 9.32
C ILE A 107 16.16 25.60 8.75
N ARG A 108 14.99 26.09 8.32
CA ARG A 108 14.84 27.44 7.74
C ARG A 108 15.23 28.55 8.72
N ILE A 109 14.85 28.42 9.99
CA ILE A 109 15.20 29.40 11.02
C ILE A 109 16.72 29.47 11.20
N ILE A 110 17.39 28.32 11.27
CA ILE A 110 18.84 28.28 11.43
C ILE A 110 19.55 28.87 10.20
N ILE A 111 19.14 28.48 8.99
CA ILE A 111 19.67 29.02 7.73
C ILE A 111 19.53 30.55 7.71
N ALA A 112 18.37 31.09 8.10
CA ALA A 112 18.13 32.53 8.09
C ALA A 112 19.06 33.29 9.06
N PHE A 113 19.29 32.77 10.28
CA PHE A 113 20.23 33.39 11.21
C PHE A 113 21.66 33.37 10.68
N GLN A 114 22.11 32.25 10.12
CA GLN A 114 23.46 32.13 9.58
C GLN A 114 23.65 32.99 8.32
N ALA A 115 22.65 33.07 7.46
CA ALA A 115 22.63 33.95 6.29
C ALA A 115 22.77 35.44 6.69
N GLY A 116 22.20 35.84 7.82
CA GLY A 116 22.41 37.19 8.36
C GLY A 116 23.87 37.48 8.71
N VAL A 117 24.57 36.49 9.28
CA VAL A 117 26.02 36.59 9.58
C VAL A 117 26.84 36.57 8.27
N PHE A 118 26.44 35.76 7.29
CA PHE A 118 27.03 35.75 5.94
C PHE A 118 27.02 37.15 5.32
N THR A 119 25.87 37.83 5.31
CA THR A 119 25.75 39.18 4.73
C THR A 119 26.67 40.18 5.41
N ALA A 120 26.76 40.12 6.74
CA ALA A 120 27.64 40.99 7.52
C ALA A 120 29.14 40.72 7.23
N MET A 121 29.52 39.46 7.01
CA MET A 121 30.88 39.08 6.57
C MET A 121 31.19 39.62 5.17
N VAL A 122 30.27 39.46 4.22
CA VAL A 122 30.41 40.01 2.85
C VAL A 122 30.59 41.52 2.89
N ALA A 123 29.76 42.23 3.67
CA ALA A 123 29.85 43.69 3.78
C ALA A 123 31.19 44.16 4.34
N SER A 124 31.74 43.42 5.32
CA SER A 124 33.08 43.70 5.86
C SER A 124 34.18 43.51 4.81
N ILE A 125 34.11 42.43 4.02
CA ILE A 125 35.10 42.15 2.97
C ILE A 125 35.04 43.22 1.88
N MET A 126 33.82 43.65 1.50
CA MET A 126 33.62 44.73 0.52
C MET A 126 34.23 46.05 0.98
N LEU A 127 34.04 46.43 2.25
CA LEU A 127 34.58 47.68 2.79
C LEU A 127 36.10 47.68 2.95
N GLU A 128 36.73 46.54 3.24
CA GLU A 128 38.14 46.50 3.64
C GLU A 128 39.09 46.05 2.52
N THR A 129 38.63 45.25 1.55
CA THR A 129 39.50 44.68 0.50
C THR A 129 39.14 45.08 -0.93
N ILE A 130 37.88 44.92 -1.32
CA ILE A 130 37.46 45.17 -2.71
C ILE A 130 37.23 46.67 -2.95
N GLY A 131 36.67 47.34 -1.94
CA GLY A 131 36.32 48.75 -1.98
C GLY A 131 35.00 49.00 -2.68
N THR A 132 34.26 49.98 -2.18
CA THR A 132 32.93 50.35 -2.67
C THR A 132 32.93 51.82 -3.07
N PRO A 133 32.10 52.26 -4.03
CA PRO A 133 31.88 53.69 -4.24
C PRO A 133 31.55 54.36 -2.91
N LEU A 134 32.07 55.56 -2.68
CA LEU A 134 31.91 56.27 -1.42
C LEU A 134 30.42 56.48 -1.07
N SER A 135 29.56 56.63 -2.08
CA SER A 135 28.09 56.70 -1.93
C SER A 135 27.45 55.47 -1.29
N TYR A 136 28.01 54.26 -1.50
CA TYR A 136 27.49 53.00 -0.95
C TYR A 136 28.21 52.55 0.33
N ALA A 137 29.27 53.25 0.76
CA ALA A 137 30.00 52.89 1.97
C ALA A 137 29.14 52.92 3.26
N PRO A 138 28.20 53.88 3.45
CA PRO A 138 27.30 53.87 4.61
C PRO A 138 26.44 52.61 4.67
N PHE A 139 25.89 52.20 3.52
CA PHE A 139 25.05 51.00 3.39
C PHE A 139 25.79 49.74 3.85
N TYR A 140 27.01 49.50 3.33
CA TYR A 140 27.80 48.33 3.72
C TYR A 140 28.24 48.40 5.19
N SER A 141 28.48 49.60 5.73
CA SER A 141 28.84 49.76 7.14
C SER A 141 27.69 49.39 8.07
N ILE A 142 26.46 49.79 7.71
CA ILE A 142 25.24 49.43 8.44
C ILE A 142 24.97 47.92 8.39
N ILE A 143 25.06 47.30 7.20
CA ILE A 143 24.84 45.85 7.02
C ILE A 143 25.86 45.00 7.79
N ARG A 144 27.07 45.52 8.03
CA ARG A 144 28.02 44.83 8.92
C ARG A 144 27.56 44.82 10.39
N ALA A 145 26.84 45.84 10.83
CA ALA A 145 26.33 45.94 12.20
C ALA A 145 24.95 45.30 12.38
N VAL A 146 24.14 45.21 11.33
CA VAL A 146 22.78 44.66 11.36
C VAL A 146 22.71 43.44 10.45
N SER A 147 22.28 42.30 11.00
CA SER A 147 22.12 41.07 10.23
C SER A 147 20.89 41.16 9.31
N VAL A 148 21.12 41.16 8.01
CA VAL A 148 20.08 41.24 6.96
C VAL A 148 20.24 40.07 5.99
N SER A 149 19.18 39.71 5.26
CA SER A 149 19.22 38.66 4.24
C SER A 149 20.21 39.01 3.10
N PRO A 150 20.95 38.02 2.57
CA PRO A 150 21.84 38.20 1.41
C PRO A 150 21.17 38.76 0.16
N ASN A 151 19.85 38.57 0.02
CA ASN A 151 19.07 39.11 -1.10
C ASN A 151 19.19 40.64 -1.21
N THR A 152 19.41 41.34 -0.10
CA THR A 152 19.60 42.79 -0.05
C THR A 152 20.87 43.23 -0.78
N LEU A 153 21.88 42.36 -0.92
CA LEU A 153 23.12 42.68 -1.61
C LEU A 153 23.02 42.59 -3.14
N LEU A 154 22.08 41.80 -3.68
CA LEU A 154 21.93 41.56 -5.12
C LEU A 154 21.63 42.83 -5.92
N PHE A 155 20.95 43.79 -5.31
CA PHE A 155 20.50 45.01 -5.97
C PHE A 155 21.49 46.19 -5.84
N THR A 156 22.67 45.94 -5.25
CA THR A 156 23.65 47.00 -5.01
C THR A 156 24.62 47.15 -6.19
N ALA A 157 24.87 48.39 -6.63
CA ALA A 157 25.68 48.70 -7.80
C ALA A 157 27.17 48.28 -7.69
N SER A 158 27.61 47.84 -6.50
CA SER A 158 29.01 47.49 -6.19
C SER A 158 29.41 46.04 -6.52
N LEU A 159 28.49 45.20 -7.00
CA LEU A 159 28.81 43.84 -7.46
C LEU A 159 29.47 43.79 -8.85
N ARG A 160 29.83 44.94 -9.45
CA ARG A 160 30.61 44.97 -10.70
C ARG A 160 32.02 44.43 -10.42
N PRO A 161 32.44 43.32 -11.06
CA PRO A 161 33.70 42.66 -10.73
C PRO A 161 34.89 43.55 -11.09
N LYS A 162 35.61 44.03 -10.08
CA LYS A 162 36.88 44.77 -10.24
C LYS A 162 38.11 43.84 -10.20
N GLY A 163 37.92 42.54 -9.94
CA GLY A 163 38.97 41.52 -9.85
C GLY A 163 38.42 40.12 -9.50
N VAL A 164 39.31 39.12 -9.42
CA VAL A 164 38.93 37.69 -9.21
C VAL A 164 38.20 37.48 -7.88
N LEU A 165 38.66 38.11 -6.78
CA LEU A 165 38.01 38.02 -5.47
C LEU A 165 36.60 38.64 -5.49
N SER A 166 36.42 39.76 -6.18
CA SER A 166 35.12 40.43 -6.33
C SER A 166 34.13 39.58 -7.14
N LEU A 167 34.59 38.94 -8.22
CA LEU A 167 33.80 37.98 -8.99
C LEU A 167 33.37 36.78 -8.13
N LEU A 168 34.30 36.22 -7.35
CA LEU A 168 34.02 35.08 -6.46
C LEU A 168 32.96 35.44 -5.41
N ILE A 169 33.09 36.59 -4.74
CA ILE A 169 32.11 37.01 -3.73
C ILE A 169 30.75 37.31 -4.37
N ALA A 170 30.72 37.94 -5.55
CA ALA A 170 29.48 38.15 -6.27
C ALA A 170 28.77 36.83 -6.60
N LEU A 171 29.52 35.82 -7.06
CA LEU A 171 28.98 34.49 -7.31
C LEU A 171 28.45 33.85 -6.03
N LEU A 172 29.20 33.91 -4.92
CA LEU A 172 28.77 33.36 -3.63
C LEU A 172 27.47 34.03 -3.14
N VAL A 173 27.34 35.36 -3.28
CA VAL A 173 26.10 36.08 -2.91
C VAL A 173 24.93 35.66 -3.78
N VAL A 174 25.11 35.52 -5.10
CA VAL A 174 24.05 35.08 -6.02
C VAL A 174 23.61 33.65 -5.70
N VAL A 175 24.54 32.74 -5.48
CA VAL A 175 24.23 31.35 -5.15
C VAL A 175 23.57 31.26 -3.78
N GLU A 176 24.08 31.97 -2.76
CA GLU A 176 23.48 31.99 -1.42
C GLU A 176 22.06 32.56 -1.44
N ALA A 177 21.82 33.66 -2.16
CA ALA A 177 20.49 34.20 -2.34
C ALA A 177 19.54 33.19 -2.99
N ALA A 178 20.00 32.47 -4.02
CA ALA A 178 19.22 31.41 -4.66
C ALA A 178 18.93 30.24 -3.69
N VAL A 179 19.91 29.82 -2.88
CA VAL A 179 19.74 28.78 -1.86
C VAL A 179 18.72 29.22 -0.80
N ILE A 180 18.75 30.47 -0.35
CA ILE A 180 17.79 31.00 0.62
C ILE A 180 16.38 31.04 0.06
N VAL A 181 16.20 31.48 -1.18
CA VAL A 181 14.91 31.46 -1.87
C VAL A 181 14.40 30.02 -2.02
N ALA A 182 15.24 29.11 -2.49
CA ALA A 182 14.90 27.69 -2.61
C ALA A 182 14.57 27.06 -1.24
N SER A 183 15.26 27.47 -0.17
CA SER A 183 15.04 26.95 1.17
C SER A 183 13.62 27.22 1.70
N GLN A 184 12.96 28.29 1.23
CA GLN A 184 11.57 28.61 1.55
C GLN A 184 10.58 27.56 1.04
N PHE A 185 11.00 26.70 0.12
CA PHE A 185 10.20 25.61 -0.43
C PHE A 185 10.63 24.23 0.10
N LEU A 186 11.55 24.14 1.07
CA LEU A 186 12.02 22.86 1.64
C LEU A 186 10.90 21.88 2.07
N SER A 187 9.87 22.36 2.78
CA SER A 187 8.69 21.56 3.15
C SER A 187 8.02 20.97 1.91
N THR A 188 7.84 21.75 0.86
CA THR A 188 7.20 21.33 -0.38
C THR A 188 8.09 20.34 -1.14
N ILE A 189 9.39 20.60 -1.22
CA ILE A 189 10.40 19.71 -1.84
C ILE A 189 10.46 18.36 -1.11
N LEU A 190 10.36 18.34 0.22
CA LEU A 190 10.36 17.09 0.97
C LEU A 190 9.01 16.38 0.91
N ILE A 191 7.90 17.11 0.90
CA ILE A 191 6.56 16.54 0.76
C ILE A 191 6.33 16.01 -0.67
N SER A 192 7.05 16.49 -1.69
CA SER A 192 6.94 15.92 -3.04
C SER A 192 7.42 14.47 -3.14
N ASP A 193 8.17 13.97 -2.15
CA ASP A 193 8.55 12.56 -2.07
C ASP A 193 7.40 11.66 -1.56
N PHE A 194 6.32 12.24 -1.05
CA PHE A 194 5.22 11.51 -0.43
C PHE A 194 4.25 10.96 -1.47
N MET A 195 3.85 9.71 -1.29
CA MET A 195 2.74 9.11 -2.02
C MET A 195 1.90 8.27 -1.06
N ASN A 196 0.63 8.07 -1.43
CA ASN A 196 -0.21 7.10 -0.74
C ASN A 196 0.28 5.70 -1.13
N SER A 197 0.86 5.00 -0.17
CA SER A 197 1.41 3.67 -0.37
C SER A 197 0.82 2.71 0.65
N ARG A 198 0.79 1.43 0.28
CA ARG A 198 0.35 0.35 1.14
C ARG A 198 1.55 -0.32 1.78
N PHE A 199 1.46 -0.54 3.08
CA PHE A 199 2.43 -1.36 3.79
C PHE A 199 1.70 -2.35 4.69
N THR A 200 2.42 -3.37 5.15
CA THR A 200 1.89 -4.37 6.07
C THR A 200 2.05 -3.85 7.48
N ASP A 201 0.95 -3.74 8.21
CA ASP A 201 0.99 -3.30 9.60
C ASP A 201 1.68 -4.34 10.50
N ALA A 202 2.02 -3.93 11.72
CA ALA A 202 2.53 -4.83 12.73
C ALA A 202 1.49 -5.91 13.08
N ASP A 203 1.98 -7.06 13.53
CA ASP A 203 1.12 -8.14 14.00
C ASP A 203 0.30 -7.64 15.20
N ASN A 204 -1.01 -7.81 15.12
CA ASN A 204 -1.93 -7.53 16.21
C ASN A 204 -2.75 -8.78 16.54
N PHE A 205 -3.31 -8.84 17.74
CA PHE A 205 -4.28 -9.86 18.10
C PHE A 205 -5.69 -9.33 17.80
N THR A 206 -6.39 -10.02 16.91
CA THR A 206 -7.78 -9.75 16.58
C THR A 206 -8.65 -10.90 17.04
N GLN A 207 -9.81 -10.57 17.60
CA GLN A 207 -10.85 -11.55 17.86
C GLN A 207 -11.54 -11.88 16.53
N VAL A 208 -11.57 -13.15 16.18
CA VAL A 208 -12.18 -13.67 14.94
C VAL A 208 -13.25 -14.69 15.29
N GLY A 209 -14.18 -14.97 14.37
CA GLY A 209 -15.19 -16.01 14.59
C GLY A 209 -14.54 -17.37 14.86
N GLY A 210 -15.07 -18.11 15.84
CA GLY A 210 -14.60 -19.44 16.21
C GLY A 210 -15.04 -20.53 15.22
N ALA A 211 -14.92 -21.79 15.65
CA ALA A 211 -15.31 -22.94 14.84
C ALA A 211 -16.82 -22.95 14.55
N ILE A 212 -17.18 -22.95 13.26
CA ILE A 212 -18.58 -22.98 12.84
C ILE A 212 -19.16 -24.39 12.99
N ASP A 213 -20.18 -24.52 13.85
CA ASP A 213 -20.97 -25.74 13.96
C ASP A 213 -22.00 -25.84 12.81
N TYR A 214 -21.79 -26.84 11.93
CA TYR A 214 -22.65 -27.16 10.80
C TYR A 214 -23.86 -28.02 11.16
N TYR A 215 -23.98 -28.49 12.41
CA TYR A 215 -24.98 -29.49 12.76
C TYR A 215 -26.42 -28.96 12.64
N GLY A 216 -27.26 -29.68 11.87
CA GLY A 216 -28.69 -29.42 11.74
C GLY A 216 -29.08 -28.21 10.88
N ARG A 217 -28.15 -27.58 10.14
CA ARG A 217 -28.43 -26.38 9.35
C ARG A 217 -28.49 -26.67 7.86
N VAL A 218 -29.70 -26.94 7.37
CA VAL A 218 -29.97 -27.11 5.93
C VAL A 218 -29.77 -25.76 5.22
N SER A 219 -28.80 -25.70 4.30
CA SER A 219 -28.56 -24.53 3.45
C SER A 219 -28.94 -24.83 2.00
N PHE A 220 -29.99 -24.17 1.50
CA PHE A 220 -30.39 -24.23 0.08
C PHE A 220 -29.50 -23.34 -0.80
N TRP A 221 -28.17 -23.46 -0.65
CA TRP A 221 -27.17 -22.62 -1.32
C TRP A 221 -27.36 -22.63 -2.85
N TRP A 222 -27.80 -23.76 -3.40
CA TRP A 222 -28.00 -23.97 -4.82
C TRP A 222 -29.17 -23.17 -5.40
N LYS A 223 -30.12 -22.68 -4.60
CA LYS A 223 -31.23 -21.80 -5.06
C LYS A 223 -30.88 -20.33 -5.09
N MET A 224 -29.75 -19.93 -4.51
CA MET A 224 -29.38 -18.54 -4.33
C MET A 224 -28.07 -18.25 -5.06
N PRO A 225 -27.92 -17.08 -5.70
CA PRO A 225 -26.65 -16.69 -6.27
C PRO A 225 -25.64 -16.35 -5.17
N PRO A 226 -24.33 -16.60 -5.38
CA PRO A 226 -23.30 -16.09 -4.50
C PRO A 226 -23.22 -14.56 -4.59
N THR A 227 -23.04 -13.90 -3.45
CA THR A 227 -22.95 -12.42 -3.39
C THR A 227 -21.57 -11.91 -3.81
N SER A 228 -20.52 -12.70 -3.62
CA SER A 228 -19.16 -12.43 -4.08
C SER A 228 -18.35 -13.71 -4.20
N SER A 229 -17.18 -13.61 -4.81
CA SER A 229 -16.12 -14.60 -4.79
C SER A 229 -15.12 -14.30 -3.69
N TRP A 230 -15.52 -14.63 -2.46
CA TRP A 230 -14.77 -14.34 -1.24
C TRP A 230 -13.31 -14.79 -1.31
N THR A 231 -12.43 -14.00 -0.70
CA THR A 231 -11.01 -14.33 -0.56
C THR A 231 -10.85 -15.53 0.38
N PHE A 232 -9.88 -16.40 0.07
CA PHE A 232 -9.57 -17.59 0.86
C PHE A 232 -8.08 -17.89 0.82
N ALA A 233 -7.63 -18.84 1.63
CA ALA A 233 -6.29 -19.40 1.59
C ALA A 233 -6.32 -20.81 1.00
N GLU A 234 -5.32 -21.16 0.20
CA GLU A 234 -5.23 -22.46 -0.49
C GLU A 234 -3.84 -23.08 -0.36
N MET A 235 -3.83 -24.40 -0.20
CA MET A 235 -2.69 -25.27 -0.44
C MET A 235 -3.17 -26.42 -1.33
N SER A 236 -2.59 -26.55 -2.52
CA SER A 236 -3.06 -27.49 -3.54
C SER A 236 -1.94 -28.28 -4.18
N GLU A 237 -2.27 -29.50 -4.57
CA GLU A 237 -1.48 -30.39 -5.40
C GLU A 237 -1.78 -30.16 -6.89
N PRO A 238 -0.89 -30.58 -7.79
CA PRO A 238 -1.15 -30.47 -9.22
C PRO A 238 -2.27 -31.41 -9.69
N PHE A 239 -3.04 -30.95 -10.68
CA PHE A 239 -4.03 -31.76 -11.38
C PHE A 239 -3.37 -32.96 -12.09
N SER A 240 -3.99 -34.14 -11.97
CA SER A 240 -3.56 -35.37 -12.65
C SER A 240 -4.56 -35.77 -13.73
N ASP A 241 -4.06 -35.82 -14.97
CA ASP A 241 -4.79 -36.24 -16.17
C ASP A 241 -4.47 -37.72 -16.47
N GLY A 242 -5.36 -38.62 -16.07
CA GLY A 242 -5.24 -40.06 -16.30
C GLY A 242 -5.97 -40.51 -17.57
N PRO A 243 -5.67 -41.72 -18.09
CA PRO A 243 -6.29 -42.20 -19.33
C PRO A 243 -7.81 -42.38 -19.24
N ASN A 244 -8.33 -42.68 -18.05
CA ASN A 244 -9.74 -42.93 -17.79
C ASN A 244 -10.26 -42.16 -16.56
N TYR A 245 -9.49 -41.20 -16.04
CA TYR A 245 -9.84 -40.45 -14.84
C TYR A 245 -9.22 -39.05 -14.86
N HIS A 246 -9.87 -38.11 -14.18
CA HIS A 246 -9.34 -36.80 -13.82
C HIS A 246 -9.32 -36.66 -12.30
N ASP A 247 -8.20 -36.22 -11.76
CA ASP A 247 -8.04 -35.98 -10.32
C ASP A 247 -7.55 -34.55 -10.10
N THR A 248 -8.26 -33.80 -9.26
CA THR A 248 -7.81 -32.45 -8.89
C THR A 248 -6.58 -32.46 -7.98
N GLY A 249 -6.25 -33.61 -7.36
CA GLY A 249 -5.29 -33.68 -6.26
C GLY A 249 -5.86 -33.06 -4.98
N HIS A 250 -5.13 -33.20 -3.87
CA HIS A 250 -5.53 -32.59 -2.61
C HIS A 250 -5.56 -31.07 -2.74
N THR A 251 -6.70 -30.47 -2.37
CA THR A 251 -6.90 -29.02 -2.48
C THR A 251 -7.50 -28.52 -1.18
N TYR A 252 -6.63 -28.21 -0.24
CA TYR A 252 -7.02 -27.70 1.08
C TYR A 252 -7.33 -26.22 0.99
N ARG A 253 -8.53 -25.83 1.41
CA ARG A 253 -8.93 -24.42 1.47
C ARG A 253 -9.43 -24.06 2.85
N ALA A 254 -9.07 -22.86 3.28
CA ALA A 254 -9.54 -22.24 4.51
C ALA A 254 -10.12 -20.87 4.20
N PHE A 255 -11.30 -20.60 4.74
CA PHE A 255 -11.97 -19.30 4.57
C PHE A 255 -11.58 -18.33 5.67
N LEU A 256 -11.65 -17.04 5.35
CA LEU A 256 -11.20 -16.00 6.27
C LEU A 256 -12.33 -15.69 7.27
N PRO A 257 -12.06 -15.68 8.59
CA PRO A 257 -13.08 -15.46 9.63
C PRO A 257 -13.42 -13.97 9.82
N PHE A 258 -13.69 -13.26 8.72
CA PHE A 258 -14.13 -11.87 8.69
C PHE A 258 -15.38 -11.75 7.82
N ASP A 259 -16.40 -11.04 8.30
CA ASP A 259 -17.65 -10.80 7.55
C ASP A 259 -17.53 -9.69 6.50
N ASP A 260 -16.70 -8.67 6.77
CA ASP A 260 -16.49 -7.56 5.85
C ASP A 260 -15.49 -7.88 4.71
N GLU A 261 -15.73 -7.31 3.53
CA GLU A 261 -14.85 -7.45 2.35
C GLU A 261 -13.46 -6.82 2.57
N ALA A 262 -13.39 -5.66 3.22
CA ALA A 262 -12.14 -4.93 3.43
C ALA A 262 -11.08 -5.73 4.23
N PRO A 263 -11.36 -6.23 5.45
CA PRO A 263 -10.38 -7.01 6.21
C PRO A 263 -9.95 -8.28 5.47
N ARG A 264 -10.83 -8.93 4.70
CA ARG A 264 -10.46 -10.11 3.89
C ARG A 264 -9.46 -9.78 2.79
N LYS A 265 -9.65 -8.66 2.09
CA LYS A 265 -8.77 -8.25 0.97
C LYS A 265 -7.47 -7.64 1.44
N ASP A 266 -7.49 -6.94 2.56
CA ASP A 266 -6.32 -6.29 3.13
C ASP A 266 -5.46 -7.25 3.98
N LEU A 267 -5.96 -8.44 4.34
CA LEU A 267 -5.21 -9.42 5.13
C LEU A 267 -3.91 -9.86 4.44
N ARG A 268 -2.79 -9.76 5.17
CA ARG A 268 -1.45 -10.17 4.70
C ARG A 268 -0.92 -11.38 5.44
N ARG A 269 -1.16 -11.41 6.74
CA ARG A 269 -0.73 -12.50 7.62
C ARG A 269 -1.86 -12.81 8.57
N PHE A 270 -2.16 -14.08 8.72
CA PHE A 270 -3.10 -14.60 9.69
C PHE A 270 -2.49 -15.84 10.32
N ARG A 271 -2.54 -15.93 11.63
CA ARG A 271 -2.19 -17.13 12.38
C ARG A 271 -3.20 -17.34 13.49
N GLY A 272 -3.95 -18.42 13.38
CA GLY A 272 -5.05 -18.70 14.29
C GLY A 272 -5.81 -19.95 13.88
N PRO A 273 -6.90 -20.26 14.60
CA PRO A 273 -7.80 -21.34 14.21
C PRO A 273 -8.52 -21.00 12.91
N ALA A 274 -8.66 -21.99 12.04
CA ALA A 274 -9.55 -21.93 10.89
C ALA A 274 -10.01 -23.34 10.52
N GLN A 275 -11.21 -23.41 9.94
CA GLN A 275 -11.70 -24.63 9.34
C GLN A 275 -11.05 -24.84 7.97
N VAL A 276 -10.53 -26.05 7.76
CA VAL A 276 -9.95 -26.49 6.51
C VAL A 276 -10.81 -27.62 5.96
N ILE A 277 -11.10 -27.55 4.67
CA ILE A 277 -11.80 -28.61 3.92
C ILE A 277 -10.89 -29.04 2.78
N ASP A 278 -10.84 -30.35 2.53
CA ASP A 278 -10.24 -30.89 1.31
C ASP A 278 -11.28 -30.92 0.19
N TYR A 279 -11.03 -30.14 -0.85
CA TYR A 279 -11.87 -30.04 -2.03
C TYR A 279 -11.43 -30.98 -3.15
N ARG A 280 -10.66 -32.02 -2.84
CA ARG A 280 -10.30 -33.04 -3.82
C ARG A 280 -11.55 -33.68 -4.44
N VAL A 281 -11.57 -33.71 -5.77
CA VAL A 281 -12.57 -34.43 -6.55
C VAL A 281 -11.85 -35.37 -7.52
N PHE A 282 -12.16 -36.66 -7.39
CA PHE A 282 -11.65 -37.70 -8.27
C PHE A 282 -12.79 -38.21 -9.15
N CYS A 283 -12.71 -37.99 -10.45
CA CYS A 283 -13.71 -38.46 -11.41
C CYS A 283 -13.13 -39.52 -12.32
N VAL A 284 -13.82 -40.63 -12.47
CA VAL A 284 -13.41 -41.79 -13.26
C VAL A 284 -14.54 -42.22 -14.19
N GLN A 285 -14.14 -42.76 -15.32
CA GLN A 285 -15.04 -43.36 -16.28
C GLN A 285 -15.80 -44.55 -15.66
N PRO A 286 -17.14 -44.49 -15.58
CA PRO A 286 -17.94 -45.57 -15.04
C PRO A 286 -18.12 -46.71 -16.04
N PHE A 287 -18.34 -47.92 -15.51
CA PHE A 287 -18.93 -49.03 -16.25
C PHE A 287 -20.44 -49.03 -16.02
N LEU A 288 -21.19 -48.74 -17.07
CA LEU A 288 -22.64 -48.64 -17.02
C LEU A 288 -23.29 -49.89 -17.60
N HIS A 289 -24.30 -50.41 -16.92
CA HIS A 289 -25.07 -51.59 -17.32
C HIS A 289 -26.58 -51.37 -17.11
N ASP A 290 -27.38 -52.08 -17.90
CA ASP A 290 -28.85 -52.06 -17.84
C ASP A 290 -29.43 -50.64 -17.80
N MET A 291 -28.94 -49.77 -18.69
CA MET A 291 -29.34 -48.37 -18.70
C MET A 291 -30.69 -48.20 -19.41
N THR A 292 -31.56 -47.41 -18.80
CA THR A 292 -32.88 -47.06 -19.33
C THR A 292 -33.08 -45.56 -19.28
N LEU A 293 -33.38 -44.95 -20.43
CA LEU A 293 -33.81 -43.55 -20.51
C LEU A 293 -35.28 -43.41 -20.15
N ASN A 294 -35.64 -42.28 -19.56
CA ASN A 294 -36.99 -41.94 -19.13
C ASN A 294 -37.66 -43.05 -18.31
N PRO A 295 -37.04 -43.47 -17.19
CA PRO A 295 -37.61 -44.50 -16.35
C PRO A 295 -39.00 -44.06 -15.90
N LEU A 296 -39.99 -44.95 -16.07
CA LEU A 296 -41.37 -44.74 -15.63
C LEU A 296 -42.06 -43.51 -16.28
N GLY A 297 -41.57 -43.04 -17.43
CA GLY A 297 -42.15 -41.92 -18.16
C GLY A 297 -41.74 -40.53 -17.67
N ALA A 298 -40.72 -40.44 -16.79
CA ALA A 298 -40.16 -39.18 -16.30
C ALA A 298 -38.74 -38.96 -16.84
N ASP A 299 -38.37 -37.72 -17.16
CA ASP A 299 -37.08 -37.39 -17.79
C ASP A 299 -35.88 -37.71 -16.87
N GLY A 300 -35.20 -38.81 -17.16
CA GLY A 300 -34.14 -39.34 -16.30
C GLY A 300 -33.35 -40.49 -16.91
N LEU A 301 -32.30 -40.91 -16.22
CA LEU A 301 -31.47 -42.07 -16.56
C LEU A 301 -31.41 -43.00 -15.35
N SER A 302 -31.78 -44.26 -15.54
CA SER A 302 -31.64 -45.31 -14.53
C SER A 302 -30.73 -46.42 -15.03
N GLY A 303 -30.07 -47.12 -14.11
CA GLY A 303 -29.26 -48.28 -14.43
C GLY A 303 -28.34 -48.69 -13.29
N GLN A 304 -27.28 -49.42 -13.64
CA GLN A 304 -26.27 -49.90 -12.71
C GLN A 304 -24.91 -49.33 -13.08
N VAL A 305 -24.17 -48.86 -12.07
CA VAL A 305 -22.80 -48.37 -12.23
C VAL A 305 -21.82 -49.22 -11.44
N ALA A 306 -20.75 -49.63 -12.11
CA ALA A 306 -19.56 -50.21 -11.51
C ALA A 306 -18.36 -49.31 -11.77
N ILE A 307 -17.38 -49.34 -10.88
CA ILE A 307 -16.23 -48.44 -10.89
C ILE A 307 -14.96 -49.28 -11.00
N ASP A 308 -14.07 -48.84 -11.89
CA ASP A 308 -12.73 -49.39 -12.00
C ASP A 308 -11.73 -48.25 -11.95
N ALA A 309 -11.12 -48.11 -10.79
CA ALA A 309 -10.18 -47.07 -10.49
C ALA A 309 -8.91 -47.68 -9.87
N PRO A 310 -7.76 -47.02 -10.03
CA PRO A 310 -6.54 -47.47 -9.37
C PRO A 310 -6.71 -47.52 -7.85
N TYR A 311 -6.30 -48.64 -7.23
CA TYR A 311 -6.41 -48.85 -5.78
C TYR A 311 -5.75 -47.74 -4.94
N HIS A 312 -4.68 -47.13 -5.45
CA HIS A 312 -3.98 -46.04 -4.76
C HIS A 312 -4.77 -44.72 -4.74
N GLN A 313 -5.83 -44.59 -5.55
CA GLN A 313 -6.72 -43.42 -5.52
C GLN A 313 -7.97 -43.69 -4.69
N LEU A 314 -8.53 -44.89 -4.82
CA LEU A 314 -9.73 -45.34 -4.11
C LEU A 314 -9.46 -46.64 -3.34
N PRO A 315 -8.76 -46.57 -2.19
CA PRO A 315 -8.64 -47.73 -1.30
C PRO A 315 -10.02 -48.17 -0.80
N GLY A 316 -10.17 -49.49 -0.63
CA GLY A 316 -11.43 -50.09 -0.18
C GLY A 316 -12.50 -50.23 -1.27
N LEU A 317 -12.20 -49.90 -2.54
CA LEU A 317 -13.13 -50.12 -3.66
C LEU A 317 -13.47 -51.61 -3.79
N PRO A 318 -14.75 -52.00 -3.61
CA PRO A 318 -15.16 -53.40 -3.69
C PRO A 318 -15.13 -53.90 -5.14
N THR A 319 -14.53 -55.05 -5.36
CA THR A 319 -14.43 -55.65 -6.70
C THR A 319 -15.80 -56.14 -7.16
N ASN A 320 -16.22 -55.76 -8.37
CA ASN A 320 -17.50 -56.17 -9.00
C ASN A 320 -18.77 -55.81 -8.21
N GLN A 321 -18.78 -54.71 -7.46
CA GLN A 321 -20.01 -54.19 -6.87
C GLN A 321 -20.68 -53.21 -7.82
N PHE A 322 -21.94 -53.48 -8.14
CA PHE A 322 -22.80 -52.57 -8.88
C PHE A 322 -23.61 -51.72 -7.90
N VAL A 323 -23.70 -50.42 -8.17
CA VAL A 323 -24.57 -49.49 -7.46
C VAL A 323 -25.72 -49.13 -8.40
N ASN A 324 -26.96 -49.29 -7.95
CA ASN A 324 -28.12 -48.86 -8.72
C ASN A 324 -28.24 -47.34 -8.61
N PHE A 325 -28.63 -46.69 -9.70
CA PHE A 325 -28.89 -45.26 -9.71
C PHE A 325 -30.13 -44.94 -10.55
N THR A 326 -30.83 -43.87 -10.19
CA THR A 326 -31.95 -43.29 -10.91
C THR A 326 -31.84 -41.77 -10.83
N CYS A 327 -31.21 -41.18 -11.85
CA CYS A 327 -30.87 -39.76 -11.87
C CYS A 327 -31.85 -38.96 -12.74
N LYS A 328 -32.29 -37.81 -12.24
CA LYS A 328 -33.12 -36.88 -13.01
C LYS A 328 -32.27 -36.13 -14.04
N LEU A 329 -32.86 -35.88 -15.22
CA LEU A 329 -32.24 -35.12 -16.30
C LEU A 329 -33.03 -33.83 -16.58
N PRO A 330 -32.38 -32.75 -17.03
CA PRO A 330 -33.07 -31.51 -17.40
C PRO A 330 -34.06 -31.71 -18.56
N SER A 331 -35.25 -31.11 -18.46
CA SER A 331 -36.25 -31.10 -19.54
C SER A 331 -36.59 -29.67 -19.97
N PRO A 332 -35.67 -28.97 -20.67
CA PRO A 332 -35.84 -27.56 -20.97
C PRO A 332 -37.00 -27.32 -21.92
N TYR A 333 -37.82 -26.31 -21.62
CA TYR A 333 -39.00 -25.97 -22.42
C TYR A 333 -38.64 -25.43 -23.83
N ILE A 334 -37.46 -24.81 -23.98
CA ILE A 334 -36.96 -24.21 -25.23
C ILE A 334 -35.87 -25.11 -25.82
N ARG A 335 -36.20 -25.76 -26.94
CA ARG A 335 -35.41 -26.85 -27.56
C ARG A 335 -34.19 -26.42 -28.39
N GLU A 336 -33.89 -25.12 -28.45
CA GLU A 336 -32.90 -24.55 -29.39
C GLU A 336 -31.57 -24.12 -28.73
N ARG A 337 -31.46 -24.12 -27.39
CA ARG A 337 -30.20 -23.82 -26.67
C ARG A 337 -29.78 -25.04 -25.86
N MET A 338 -28.85 -25.81 -26.41
CA MET A 338 -28.43 -27.11 -25.87
C MET A 338 -27.10 -27.06 -25.10
N TRP A 339 -26.46 -25.90 -25.01
CA TRP A 339 -25.24 -25.74 -24.20
C TRP A 339 -25.62 -25.43 -22.75
N GLY A 340 -25.11 -26.24 -21.83
CA GLY A 340 -25.21 -25.98 -20.39
C GLY A 340 -26.34 -26.72 -19.67
N GLU A 341 -26.72 -27.91 -20.14
CA GLU A 341 -27.79 -28.72 -19.54
C GLU A 341 -27.20 -30.00 -18.93
N GLY A 342 -27.20 -30.11 -17.60
CA GLY A 342 -26.69 -31.29 -16.91
C GLY A 342 -27.33 -31.52 -15.53
N SER A 343 -26.88 -32.55 -14.83
CA SER A 343 -27.28 -32.83 -13.46
C SER A 343 -26.19 -33.50 -12.65
N LEU A 344 -26.22 -33.26 -11.34
CA LEU A 344 -25.46 -34.00 -10.34
C LEU A 344 -26.40 -34.94 -9.60
N CYS A 345 -25.99 -36.18 -9.40
CA CYS A 345 -26.84 -37.21 -8.84
C CYS A 345 -26.07 -38.05 -7.82
N PHE A 346 -26.62 -38.21 -6.63
CA PHE A 346 -25.99 -38.91 -5.50
C PHE A 346 -26.73 -40.23 -5.29
N PRO A 347 -26.26 -41.34 -5.90
CA PRO A 347 -26.93 -42.62 -5.80
C PRO A 347 -26.94 -43.13 -4.36
N GLN A 348 -28.00 -43.85 -3.99
CA GLN A 348 -28.06 -44.48 -2.67
C GLN A 348 -26.98 -45.56 -2.55
N LEU A 349 -26.02 -45.33 -1.66
CA LEU A 349 -24.91 -46.24 -1.45
C LEU A 349 -25.31 -47.44 -0.58
N PRO A 350 -24.74 -48.64 -0.85
CA PRO A 350 -24.96 -49.83 -0.02
C PRO A 350 -24.49 -49.64 1.43
N GLU A 351 -25.13 -50.32 2.39
CA GLU A 351 -24.77 -50.24 3.83
C GLU A 351 -23.31 -50.65 4.12
N ASN A 352 -22.69 -51.44 3.26
CA ASN A 352 -21.30 -51.91 3.37
C ASN A 352 -20.30 -51.04 2.59
N TRP A 353 -20.70 -49.83 2.18
CA TRP A 353 -19.82 -48.91 1.47
C TRP A 353 -18.65 -48.49 2.37
N THR A 354 -17.43 -48.80 1.93
CA THR A 354 -16.19 -48.54 2.70
C THR A 354 -15.11 -47.77 1.93
N VAL A 355 -15.48 -47.22 0.78
CA VAL A 355 -14.52 -46.58 -0.13
C VAL A 355 -14.02 -45.26 0.45
N GLN A 356 -12.72 -45.05 0.38
CA GLN A 356 -12.06 -43.81 0.81
C GLN A 356 -11.31 -43.18 -0.36
N LEU A 357 -11.10 -41.87 -0.31
CA LEU A 357 -10.04 -41.25 -1.10
C LEU A 357 -8.71 -41.47 -0.38
N ALA A 358 -7.63 -41.64 -1.14
CA ALA A 358 -6.31 -41.76 -0.56
C ALA A 358 -5.94 -40.52 0.26
N GLU A 359 -5.28 -40.74 1.40
CA GLU A 359 -4.78 -39.68 2.30
C GLU A 359 -5.87 -38.67 2.73
N PRO A 360 -6.99 -39.13 3.34
CA PRO A 360 -8.06 -38.23 3.75
C PRO A 360 -7.55 -37.22 4.80
N LEU A 361 -8.10 -36.00 4.77
CA LEU A 361 -7.73 -34.92 5.71
C LEU A 361 -7.89 -35.32 7.19
N VAL A 362 -8.85 -36.20 7.48
CA VAL A 362 -9.11 -36.74 8.80
C VAL A 362 -9.03 -38.27 8.73
N GLU A 363 -8.03 -38.83 9.40
CA GLU A 363 -7.88 -40.29 9.50
C GLU A 363 -9.03 -40.90 10.31
N THR A 364 -9.52 -42.07 9.89
CA THR A 364 -10.54 -42.82 10.62
C THR A 364 -10.07 -43.22 12.00
N ILE A 365 -10.66 -42.64 13.04
CA ILE A 365 -10.46 -43.10 14.42
C ILE A 365 -11.30 -44.37 14.61
N GLU A 366 -10.64 -45.50 14.90
CA GLU A 366 -11.28 -46.78 15.22
C GLU A 366 -12.44 -46.57 16.21
N ASN A 367 -13.65 -46.93 15.78
CA ASN A 367 -14.91 -46.92 16.55
C ASN A 367 -15.63 -45.57 16.74
N ARG A 368 -15.22 -44.46 16.10
CA ARG A 368 -16.01 -43.21 16.15
C ARG A 368 -16.89 -43.02 14.93
N TRP A 369 -16.32 -42.83 13.74
CA TRP A 369 -17.06 -42.70 12.46
C TRP A 369 -16.12 -42.98 11.29
N PRO A 370 -16.46 -43.87 10.36
CA PRO A 370 -15.63 -44.06 9.19
C PRO A 370 -15.82 -42.91 8.17
N SER A 371 -14.73 -42.24 7.77
CA SER A 371 -14.71 -41.33 6.63
C SER A 371 -14.85 -42.18 5.37
N PHE A 372 -15.93 -42.01 4.63
CA PHE A 372 -16.10 -42.65 3.33
C PHE A 372 -16.26 -41.57 2.27
N ALA A 373 -15.69 -41.82 1.09
CA ALA A 373 -15.85 -40.95 -0.05
C ALA A 373 -17.32 -40.97 -0.52
N ASN A 374 -17.87 -39.78 -0.75
CA ASN A 374 -19.20 -39.65 -1.34
C ASN A 374 -19.07 -39.84 -2.83
N MET A 375 -19.82 -40.80 -3.37
CA MET A 375 -19.92 -41.00 -4.80
C MET A 375 -21.10 -40.19 -5.36
N PHE A 376 -20.87 -39.53 -6.49
CA PHE A 376 -21.91 -38.87 -7.26
C PHE A 376 -21.64 -39.02 -8.75
N LEU A 377 -22.70 -38.98 -9.54
CA LEU A 377 -22.66 -39.01 -11.00
C LEU A 377 -22.81 -37.60 -11.54
N VAL A 378 -21.96 -37.26 -12.49
CA VAL A 378 -22.09 -36.06 -13.32
C VAL A 378 -22.69 -36.49 -14.65
N LEU A 379 -23.87 -35.97 -14.96
CA LEU A 379 -24.55 -36.21 -16.22
C LEU A 379 -24.58 -34.90 -17.02
N ASP A 380 -24.08 -34.95 -18.24
CA ASP A 380 -24.07 -33.80 -19.15
C ASP A 380 -24.80 -34.16 -20.45
N SER A 381 -25.72 -33.29 -20.86
CA SER A 381 -26.59 -33.51 -22.01
C SER A 381 -25.91 -33.05 -23.29
N LEU A 382 -25.79 -33.97 -24.26
CA LEU A 382 -25.18 -33.69 -25.56
C LEU A 382 -26.24 -33.35 -26.61
N ASP A 383 -27.36 -34.07 -26.65
CA ASP A 383 -28.42 -33.85 -27.63
C ASP A 383 -29.82 -34.13 -27.05
N HIS A 384 -30.70 -33.13 -27.11
CA HIS A 384 -32.06 -33.25 -26.58
C HIS A 384 -32.98 -34.13 -27.45
N GLY A 385 -32.79 -34.11 -28.78
CA GLY A 385 -33.56 -34.95 -29.71
C GLY A 385 -33.22 -36.43 -29.56
N ALA A 386 -31.98 -36.73 -29.21
CA ALA A 386 -31.53 -38.07 -28.83
C ALA A 386 -32.07 -38.49 -27.45
N ARG A 387 -32.46 -37.58 -26.55
CA ARG A 387 -33.12 -37.95 -25.28
C ARG A 387 -34.61 -38.21 -25.41
N ILE A 388 -35.29 -37.48 -26.30
CA ILE A 388 -36.71 -37.72 -26.57
C ILE A 388 -36.86 -38.88 -27.58
N SER A 389 -37.04 -40.10 -27.10
CA SER A 389 -37.85 -41.04 -27.87
C SER A 389 -39.29 -40.50 -27.92
N ASN A 390 -39.92 -40.47 -29.10
CA ASN A 390 -41.25 -39.94 -29.49
C ASN A 390 -42.50 -40.32 -28.64
N TYR A 391 -42.40 -40.46 -27.32
CA TYR A 391 -43.48 -40.93 -26.45
C TYR A 391 -44.22 -39.75 -25.81
N GLN A 392 -45.16 -39.20 -26.57
CA GLN A 392 -46.19 -38.31 -26.04
C GLN A 392 -47.05 -39.07 -25.02
N GLY A 393 -46.82 -38.84 -23.72
CA GLY A 393 -47.85 -38.97 -22.68
C GLY A 393 -48.32 -40.39 -22.30
N LEU A 394 -47.53 -41.43 -22.53
CA LEU A 394 -47.78 -42.77 -21.98
C LEU A 394 -46.63 -43.13 -21.02
N ALA A 395 -46.95 -43.58 -19.81
CA ALA A 395 -45.99 -44.07 -18.80
C ALA A 395 -45.34 -45.41 -19.22
N ILE A 396 -44.64 -45.39 -20.36
CA ILE A 396 -43.89 -46.52 -20.91
C ILE A 396 -42.41 -46.22 -20.65
N PRO A 397 -41.65 -47.14 -20.05
CA PRO A 397 -40.20 -46.98 -19.92
C PRO A 397 -39.59 -46.65 -21.28
N GLY A 398 -38.71 -45.64 -21.32
CA GLY A 398 -37.99 -45.30 -22.54
C GLY A 398 -37.02 -46.42 -22.98
N PRO A 399 -36.36 -46.25 -24.12
CA PRO A 399 -35.49 -47.27 -24.69
C PRO A 399 -34.31 -47.62 -23.78
N HIS A 400 -33.89 -48.88 -23.84
CA HIS A 400 -32.59 -49.30 -23.32
C HIS A 400 -31.48 -48.63 -24.12
N VAL A 401 -30.46 -48.15 -23.42
CA VAL A 401 -29.34 -47.43 -24.00
C VAL A 401 -28.02 -48.12 -23.71
N GLU A 402 -27.04 -47.92 -24.59
CA GLU A 402 -25.73 -48.54 -24.49
C GLU A 402 -24.62 -47.49 -24.49
N VAL A 403 -23.46 -47.87 -23.98
CA VAL A 403 -22.27 -47.02 -24.00
C VAL A 403 -21.70 -47.04 -25.42
N ALA A 404 -21.81 -45.91 -26.11
CA ALA A 404 -21.33 -45.73 -27.48
C ALA A 404 -19.80 -45.69 -27.54
N ARG A 405 -19.19 -44.88 -26.67
CA ARG A 405 -17.75 -44.76 -26.56
C ARG A 405 -17.32 -44.24 -25.19
N LYS A 406 -16.01 -44.26 -25.00
CA LYS A 406 -15.31 -43.96 -23.77
C LYS A 406 -14.29 -42.85 -24.08
N ASP A 407 -14.30 -41.77 -23.31
CA ASP A 407 -13.45 -40.59 -23.58
C ASP A 407 -12.98 -39.95 -22.26
N GLY A 408 -11.70 -40.16 -21.92
CA GLY A 408 -11.15 -39.74 -20.62
C GLY A 408 -12.02 -40.23 -19.45
N PRO A 409 -12.49 -39.34 -18.54
CA PRO A 409 -13.35 -39.70 -17.42
C PRO A 409 -14.81 -39.96 -17.83
N TRP A 410 -15.18 -39.81 -19.10
CA TRP A 410 -16.56 -39.90 -19.56
C TRP A 410 -16.90 -41.27 -20.15
N ALA A 411 -18.08 -41.77 -19.82
CA ALA A 411 -18.80 -42.78 -20.58
C ALA A 411 -19.91 -42.10 -21.39
N ILE A 412 -19.87 -42.22 -22.71
CA ILE A 412 -20.83 -41.56 -23.62
C ILE A 412 -21.91 -42.56 -24.00
N VAL A 413 -23.16 -42.18 -23.77
CA VAL A 413 -24.35 -43.01 -23.94
C VAL A 413 -25.13 -42.54 -25.17
N ASN A 414 -25.54 -43.47 -26.03
CA ASN A 414 -26.38 -43.18 -27.20
C ASN A 414 -27.82 -43.68 -26.99
N ASN A 415 -28.76 -43.16 -27.77
CA ASN A 415 -30.16 -43.61 -27.72
C ASN A 415 -30.44 -44.79 -28.67
N GLY A 416 -29.46 -45.70 -28.84
CA GLY A 416 -29.55 -46.82 -29.79
C GLY A 416 -29.59 -46.42 -31.28
N SER A 417 -29.53 -45.13 -31.62
CA SER A 417 -29.69 -44.56 -32.97
C SER A 417 -28.42 -43.83 -33.48
N ASP A 418 -27.23 -44.31 -33.13
CA ASP A 418 -25.91 -43.71 -33.43
C ASP A 418 -25.69 -42.26 -32.93
N VAL A 419 -26.71 -41.59 -32.37
CA VAL A 419 -26.60 -40.23 -31.81
C VAL A 419 -26.22 -40.29 -30.34
N GLU A 420 -25.15 -39.59 -29.97
CA GLU A 420 -24.69 -39.40 -28.59
C GLU A 420 -25.70 -38.53 -27.83
N ALA A 421 -26.31 -39.07 -26.78
CA ALA A 421 -27.36 -38.39 -26.03
C ALA A 421 -26.82 -37.72 -24.76
N LEU A 422 -25.97 -38.43 -24.03
CA LEU A 422 -25.47 -38.05 -22.71
C LEU A 422 -24.03 -38.48 -22.54
N ARG A 423 -23.29 -37.78 -21.69
CA ARG A 423 -22.05 -38.30 -21.11
C ARG A 423 -22.15 -38.35 -19.59
N VAL A 424 -21.62 -39.41 -19.02
CA VAL A 424 -21.72 -39.73 -17.59
C VAL A 424 -20.33 -39.99 -17.03
N SER A 425 -20.02 -39.36 -15.90
CA SER A 425 -18.79 -39.59 -15.13
C SER A 425 -19.14 -39.90 -13.68
N ALA A 426 -18.42 -40.82 -13.05
CA ALA A 426 -18.56 -41.10 -11.62
C ALA A 426 -17.47 -40.37 -10.85
N CYS A 427 -17.85 -39.61 -9.83
CA CYS A 427 -16.97 -38.73 -9.08
C CYS A 427 -17.04 -39.00 -7.59
N PHE A 428 -15.91 -38.77 -6.92
CA PHE A 428 -15.70 -39.03 -5.50
C PHE A 428 -15.14 -37.79 -4.83
N THR A 429 -15.65 -37.47 -3.65
CA THR A 429 -15.12 -36.38 -2.83
C THR A 429 -15.21 -36.70 -1.34
N ASP A 430 -14.21 -36.26 -0.59
CA ASP A 430 -14.14 -36.39 0.85
C ASP A 430 -14.30 -35.00 1.47
N PHE A 431 -15.55 -34.53 1.50
CA PHE A 431 -15.90 -33.16 1.85
C PHE A 431 -15.93 -32.91 3.37
N HIS A 432 -14.94 -33.46 4.08
CA HIS A 432 -14.80 -33.32 5.52
C HIS A 432 -14.07 -32.04 5.88
N ALA A 433 -14.62 -31.35 6.88
CA ALA A 433 -14.08 -30.15 7.45
C ALA A 433 -13.45 -30.47 8.81
N ALA A 434 -12.24 -29.96 9.03
CA ALA A 434 -11.55 -30.10 10.30
C ALA A 434 -10.91 -28.77 10.69
N GLU A 435 -10.77 -28.55 12.00
CA GLU A 435 -10.20 -27.32 12.53
C GLU A 435 -8.69 -27.47 12.74
N PHE A 436 -7.94 -26.51 12.20
CA PHE A 436 -6.49 -26.45 12.32
C PHE A 436 -6.04 -25.09 12.82
N ILE A 437 -4.91 -25.06 13.51
CA ILE A 437 -4.13 -23.84 13.58
C ILE A 437 -3.41 -23.66 12.24
N VAL A 438 -3.74 -22.59 11.54
CA VAL A 438 -3.23 -22.30 10.20
C VAL A 438 -2.45 -21.01 10.18
N GLU A 439 -1.54 -20.91 9.22
CA GLU A 439 -0.90 -19.67 8.81
C GLU A 439 -1.34 -19.33 7.37
N MET A 440 -1.88 -18.14 7.17
CA MET A 440 -2.29 -17.65 5.85
C MET A 440 -1.49 -16.41 5.49
N ASN A 441 -0.76 -16.46 4.38
CA ASN A 441 0.20 -15.43 4.01
C ASN A 441 -0.01 -14.92 2.58
N SER A 442 0.13 -13.62 2.38
CA SER A 442 0.15 -12.99 1.06
C SER A 442 1.01 -11.71 1.06
N SER A 443 1.62 -11.43 -0.09
CA SER A 443 2.28 -10.15 -0.38
C SER A 443 1.53 -9.33 -1.45
N TRP A 444 0.31 -9.76 -1.81
CA TRP A 444 -0.59 -9.14 -2.79
C TRP A 444 -1.99 -8.95 -2.19
N GLU A 445 -2.77 -8.03 -2.74
CA GLU A 445 -4.13 -7.79 -2.27
C GLU A 445 -5.02 -9.01 -2.57
N GLY A 446 -5.92 -9.32 -1.64
CA GLY A 446 -6.97 -10.29 -1.89
C GLY A 446 -7.91 -9.79 -2.99
N LEU A 447 -8.38 -10.71 -3.82
CA LEU A 447 -9.30 -10.43 -4.90
C LEU A 447 -10.67 -11.01 -4.52
N GLU A 448 -11.75 -10.22 -4.61
CA GLU A 448 -13.13 -10.73 -4.50
C GLU A 448 -13.95 -10.39 -5.74
N PRO A 449 -13.86 -11.18 -6.82
CA PRO A 449 -14.62 -10.91 -8.03
C PRO A 449 -16.14 -10.92 -7.76
N LYS A 450 -16.86 -10.01 -8.42
CA LYS A 450 -18.33 -9.98 -8.38
C LYS A 450 -18.86 -10.57 -9.67
N LEU A 451 -19.96 -11.32 -9.54
CA LEU A 451 -20.63 -11.92 -10.67
C LEU A 451 -21.34 -10.81 -11.48
N THR A 452 -21.05 -10.72 -12.77
CA THR A 452 -21.66 -9.74 -13.69
C THR A 452 -22.43 -10.46 -14.77
N TRP A 453 -23.58 -9.92 -15.19
CA TRP A 453 -24.35 -10.47 -16.29
C TRP A 453 -23.80 -9.99 -17.64
N ASP A 454 -23.56 -10.91 -18.56
CA ASP A 454 -23.23 -10.63 -19.96
C ASP A 454 -24.49 -10.76 -20.83
N LEU A 455 -24.87 -9.65 -21.47
CA LEU A 455 -26.05 -9.59 -22.34
C LEU A 455 -25.85 -10.29 -23.68
N GLU A 456 -24.61 -10.37 -24.18
CA GLU A 456 -24.31 -11.01 -25.46
C GLU A 456 -24.23 -12.53 -25.30
N ALA A 457 -23.62 -13.00 -24.20
CA ALA A 457 -23.52 -14.42 -23.88
C ALA A 457 -24.79 -15.00 -23.21
N ASP A 458 -25.72 -14.15 -22.78
CA ASP A 458 -26.95 -14.54 -22.06
C ASP A 458 -26.66 -15.44 -20.85
N GLY A 459 -25.72 -14.98 -20.02
CA GLY A 459 -25.21 -15.70 -18.85
C GLY A 459 -24.32 -14.81 -17.99
N HIS A 460 -23.92 -15.33 -16.84
CA HIS A 460 -22.97 -14.63 -15.99
C HIS A 460 -21.54 -14.78 -16.53
N ASN A 461 -20.74 -13.70 -16.43
CA ASN A 461 -19.30 -13.81 -16.63
C ASN A 461 -18.67 -14.50 -15.43
N THR A 462 -18.30 -15.77 -15.60
CA THR A 462 -17.72 -16.61 -14.56
C THR A 462 -16.19 -16.65 -14.60
N GLU A 463 -15.54 -16.13 -15.64
CA GLU A 463 -14.08 -16.22 -15.85
C GLU A 463 -13.29 -15.74 -14.61
N PRO A 464 -13.57 -14.56 -14.01
CA PRO A 464 -12.84 -14.11 -12.82
C PRO A 464 -12.97 -15.06 -11.63
N SER A 465 -14.18 -15.62 -11.43
CA SER A 465 -14.46 -16.56 -10.34
C SER A 465 -13.80 -17.92 -10.56
N ARG A 466 -13.86 -18.45 -11.79
CA ARG A 466 -13.19 -19.72 -12.18
C ARG A 466 -11.67 -19.60 -12.06
N ARG A 467 -11.11 -18.46 -12.48
CA ARG A 467 -9.69 -18.15 -12.33
C ARG A 467 -9.28 -18.11 -10.85
N GLN A 468 -10.02 -17.40 -10.01
CA GLN A 468 -9.73 -17.34 -8.56
C GLN A 468 -9.82 -18.73 -7.91
N LEU A 469 -10.81 -19.54 -8.29
CA LEU A 469 -11.00 -20.91 -7.82
C LEU A 469 -9.99 -21.93 -8.40
N GLY A 470 -9.11 -21.50 -9.32
CA GLY A 470 -8.13 -22.41 -9.91
C GLY A 470 -8.73 -23.48 -10.82
N VAL A 471 -9.91 -23.23 -11.38
CA VAL A 471 -10.62 -24.15 -12.29
C VAL A 471 -9.92 -24.15 -13.65
N SER A 472 -8.80 -24.86 -13.72
CA SER A 472 -7.96 -25.02 -14.90
C SER A 472 -7.09 -26.25 -14.73
N ARG A 473 -6.77 -26.95 -15.84
CA ARG A 473 -5.79 -28.05 -15.81
C ARG A 473 -4.38 -27.59 -15.45
N SER A 474 -4.08 -26.32 -15.66
CA SER A 474 -2.80 -25.68 -15.30
C SER A 474 -3.09 -24.36 -14.57
N PRO A 475 -3.44 -24.41 -13.27
CA PRO A 475 -3.85 -23.23 -12.53
C PRO A 475 -2.69 -22.23 -12.43
N GLN A 476 -3.05 -20.95 -12.49
CA GLN A 476 -2.11 -19.85 -12.28
C GLN A 476 -1.59 -19.81 -10.84
N SER A 477 -0.53 -19.03 -10.61
CA SER A 477 0.03 -18.85 -9.27
C SER A 477 -0.99 -18.22 -8.32
N LEU A 478 -0.86 -18.49 -7.01
CA LEU A 478 -1.74 -17.92 -5.97
C LEU A 478 -1.81 -16.39 -6.05
N ARG A 479 -0.70 -15.73 -6.42
CA ARG A 479 -0.61 -14.27 -6.63
C ARG A 479 -1.50 -13.78 -7.76
N GLU A 480 -1.47 -14.46 -8.91
CA GLU A 480 -2.30 -14.08 -10.07
C GLU A 480 -3.78 -14.37 -9.84
N ARG A 481 -4.08 -15.34 -8.97
CA ARG A 481 -5.44 -15.67 -8.54
C ARG A 481 -5.97 -14.78 -7.40
N GLY A 482 -5.09 -14.04 -6.71
CA GLY A 482 -5.47 -13.20 -5.57
C GLY A 482 -5.90 -13.99 -4.33
N VAL A 483 -5.35 -15.20 -4.16
CA VAL A 483 -5.64 -16.15 -3.06
C VAL A 483 -4.45 -16.18 -2.10
N LEU A 484 -4.67 -16.41 -0.80
CA LEU A 484 -3.57 -16.49 0.19
C LEU A 484 -2.92 -17.89 0.16
N ALA A 485 -1.64 -17.97 0.49
CA ALA A 485 -0.98 -19.27 0.72
C ALA A 485 -1.40 -19.82 2.08
N LEU A 486 -1.89 -21.05 2.12
CA LEU A 486 -2.26 -21.77 3.33
C LEU A 486 -1.11 -22.65 3.82
N ILE A 487 -0.84 -22.61 5.13
CA ILE A 487 0.05 -23.56 5.81
C ILE A 487 -0.73 -24.13 7.00
N MET A 488 -0.85 -25.45 7.04
CA MET A 488 -1.47 -26.17 8.16
C MET A 488 -0.39 -26.59 9.16
N HIS A 489 -0.65 -26.40 10.47
CA HIS A 489 0.28 -26.81 11.52
C HIS A 489 -0.19 -28.04 12.30
N SER A 490 -1.01 -27.83 13.33
CA SER A 490 -1.55 -28.89 14.17
C SER A 490 -3.05 -28.89 14.05
N GLN A 491 -3.61 -30.09 13.86
CA GLN A 491 -5.03 -30.31 14.03
C GLN A 491 -5.42 -30.04 15.48
N ARG A 492 -6.52 -29.32 15.70
CA ARG A 492 -7.02 -29.06 17.04
C ARG A 492 -7.77 -30.29 17.53
N ASN A 493 -7.36 -30.85 18.66
CA ASN A 493 -8.08 -31.97 19.26
C ASN A 493 -9.26 -31.45 20.09
N ASP A 494 -10.39 -32.17 20.05
CA ASP A 494 -11.62 -31.91 20.82
C ASP A 494 -11.43 -31.66 22.32
N SER A 495 -10.29 -32.09 22.89
CA SER A 495 -10.00 -31.94 24.31
C SER A 495 -9.72 -30.50 24.77
N ASP A 496 -9.53 -29.55 23.84
CA ASP A 496 -9.24 -28.13 24.15
C ASP A 496 -10.49 -27.23 24.08
N LEU A 497 -11.66 -27.76 23.70
CA LEU A 497 -12.93 -27.05 23.79
C LEU A 497 -13.44 -27.18 25.22
N ASP A 498 -13.12 -26.17 26.04
CA ASP A 498 -13.50 -26.10 27.46
C ASP A 498 -15.02 -26.20 27.58
N THR A 499 -15.50 -27.35 28.08
CA THR A 499 -16.90 -27.64 28.36
C THR A 499 -17.42 -26.69 29.43
N GLN A 500 -17.97 -25.56 29.00
CA GLN A 500 -18.74 -24.67 29.87
C GLN A 500 -20.18 -24.52 29.37
N ASP A 501 -20.90 -25.63 29.23
CA ASP A 501 -22.32 -25.65 29.59
C ASP A 501 -22.77 -27.09 29.91
N GLN A 502 -22.96 -27.38 31.20
CA GLN A 502 -23.61 -28.61 31.65
C GLN A 502 -25.12 -28.36 31.70
N GLY A 503 -25.82 -28.85 30.67
CA GLY A 503 -27.28 -28.93 30.63
C GLY A 503 -27.73 -30.10 29.76
N GLU A 504 -28.02 -31.23 30.43
CA GLU A 504 -28.86 -32.36 30.01
C GLU A 504 -28.84 -32.86 28.54
N ASP A 505 -28.20 -34.01 28.36
CA ASP A 505 -28.68 -35.16 27.56
C ASP A 505 -28.86 -34.99 26.03
N GLN A 506 -27.88 -34.36 25.37
CA GLN A 506 -27.60 -34.64 23.95
C GLN A 506 -26.10 -34.96 23.79
N GLY A 507 -25.82 -36.07 23.09
CA GLY A 507 -24.46 -36.62 22.94
C GLY A 507 -23.45 -35.56 22.51
N LEU A 508 -22.31 -35.56 23.21
CA LEU A 508 -21.11 -34.76 22.98
C LEU A 508 -20.88 -34.50 21.48
N VAL A 509 -21.20 -33.29 21.01
CA VAL A 509 -21.11 -32.87 19.60
C VAL A 509 -19.66 -32.49 19.29
N THR A 510 -19.02 -33.22 18.38
CA THR A 510 -17.65 -32.98 17.92
C THR A 510 -17.68 -32.17 16.60
N PRO A 511 -16.79 -31.18 16.35
CA PRO A 511 -16.77 -30.32 15.16
C PRO A 511 -16.53 -31.01 13.79
N GLN A 512 -16.47 -32.34 13.75
CA GLN A 512 -15.99 -33.15 12.62
C GLN A 512 -17.09 -33.58 11.63
N GLN A 513 -18.25 -32.90 11.61
CA GLN A 513 -19.45 -33.37 10.89
C GLN A 513 -19.91 -32.39 9.80
N SER A 514 -19.23 -32.36 8.64
CA SER A 514 -19.57 -31.42 7.55
C SER A 514 -20.23 -32.06 6.31
N VAL A 515 -20.02 -33.35 6.03
CA VAL A 515 -20.58 -33.98 4.81
C VAL A 515 -22.09 -34.16 4.87
N PRO A 516 -22.69 -34.74 5.94
CA PRO A 516 -24.14 -34.99 5.94
C PRO A 516 -24.96 -33.69 5.94
N GLY A 517 -24.44 -32.60 6.54
CA GLY A 517 -25.10 -31.29 6.57
C GLY A 517 -25.08 -30.56 5.22
N PHE A 518 -23.97 -30.63 4.49
CA PHE A 518 -23.84 -30.02 3.16
C PHE A 518 -24.69 -30.73 2.10
N LEU A 519 -24.63 -32.08 2.06
CA LEU A 519 -25.42 -32.90 1.14
C LEU A 519 -26.91 -32.96 1.53
N SER A 520 -27.26 -32.85 2.82
CA SER A 520 -28.67 -32.73 3.25
C SER A 520 -29.32 -31.39 2.85
N GLY A 521 -28.52 -30.40 2.43
CA GLY A 521 -28.97 -29.16 1.80
C GLY A 521 -29.44 -29.33 0.35
N LEU A 522 -29.05 -30.43 -0.30
CA LEU A 522 -29.53 -30.77 -1.64
C LEU A 522 -31.02 -31.12 -1.58
N PRO A 523 -31.74 -30.97 -2.70
CA PRO A 523 -33.12 -31.42 -2.74
C PRO A 523 -33.23 -32.89 -2.33
N PRO A 524 -34.14 -33.26 -1.41
CA PRO A 524 -34.32 -34.65 -1.02
C PRO A 524 -34.79 -35.51 -2.20
N GLU A 525 -34.66 -36.83 -2.05
CA GLU A 525 -35.27 -37.84 -2.92
C GLU A 525 -36.70 -37.41 -3.29
N ASN A 526 -36.93 -37.14 -4.58
CA ASN A 526 -38.12 -36.44 -5.01
C ASN A 526 -39.25 -37.43 -5.23
N LYS A 527 -40.07 -37.70 -4.20
CA LYS A 527 -41.25 -38.59 -4.27
C LYS A 527 -42.48 -37.96 -4.95
N TYR A 528 -42.32 -36.79 -5.59
CA TYR A 528 -43.42 -36.04 -6.19
C TYR A 528 -43.82 -36.56 -7.58
N ASP A 529 -42.90 -37.17 -8.31
CA ASP A 529 -43.16 -37.89 -9.56
C ASP A 529 -43.32 -39.40 -9.26
N GLU A 530 -44.05 -40.16 -10.09
CA GLU A 530 -44.20 -41.62 -9.93
C GLU A 530 -42.85 -42.39 -10.01
N ALA A 531 -41.76 -41.69 -10.32
CA ALA A 531 -40.38 -42.18 -10.34
C ALA A 531 -39.59 -41.73 -9.09
N ASN A 532 -39.05 -42.69 -8.32
CA ASN A 532 -38.14 -42.41 -7.21
C ASN A 532 -36.75 -42.02 -7.77
N PHE A 533 -36.47 -40.72 -7.87
CA PHE A 533 -35.15 -40.22 -8.26
C PHE A 533 -34.23 -40.06 -7.05
N ASP A 534 -32.97 -40.45 -7.23
CA ASP A 534 -31.88 -40.19 -6.28
C ASP A 534 -31.72 -38.69 -6.00
N THR A 535 -31.15 -38.38 -4.83
CA THR A 535 -30.86 -36.99 -4.43
C THR A 535 -29.94 -36.33 -5.44
N GLY A 536 -30.24 -35.11 -5.87
CA GLY A 536 -29.46 -34.49 -6.95
C GLY A 536 -29.79 -33.02 -7.19
N LEU A 537 -29.00 -32.41 -8.07
CA LEU A 537 -29.12 -31.01 -8.47
C LEU A 537 -29.23 -30.92 -9.99
N LEU A 538 -30.25 -30.21 -10.49
CA LEU A 538 -30.37 -29.91 -11.92
C LEU A 538 -29.58 -28.65 -12.26
N LEU A 539 -28.63 -28.77 -13.17
CA LEU A 539 -27.78 -27.69 -13.67
C LEU A 539 -28.28 -27.28 -15.06
N SER A 540 -29.41 -26.56 -15.07
CA SER A 540 -30.17 -26.22 -16.27
C SER A 540 -30.59 -24.74 -16.29
N LYS A 541 -30.46 -24.10 -17.45
CA LYS A 541 -31.03 -22.77 -17.69
C LYS A 541 -32.48 -22.87 -18.18
N GLY A 542 -32.80 -23.90 -18.96
CA GLY A 542 -34.08 -24.02 -19.65
C GLY A 542 -35.22 -24.65 -18.84
N ASP A 543 -34.93 -25.32 -17.71
CA ASP A 543 -35.91 -26.06 -16.91
C ASP A 543 -36.59 -25.19 -15.83
N VAL A 544 -37.21 -24.09 -16.26
CA VAL A 544 -37.63 -22.96 -15.39
C VAL A 544 -38.68 -23.34 -14.33
N SER A 545 -39.39 -24.46 -14.50
CA SER A 545 -40.46 -24.91 -13.59
C SER A 545 -40.02 -25.92 -12.54
N ASP A 546 -38.81 -26.46 -12.63
CA ASP A 546 -38.38 -27.52 -11.72
C ASP A 546 -37.91 -26.97 -10.35
N VAL A 547 -38.41 -27.58 -9.28
CA VAL A 547 -38.09 -27.20 -7.89
C VAL A 547 -36.64 -27.55 -7.53
N LEU A 548 -36.02 -28.49 -8.25
CA LEU A 548 -34.67 -29.02 -8.06
C LEU A 548 -33.59 -28.25 -8.85
N ARG A 549 -33.99 -27.21 -9.59
CA ARG A 549 -33.11 -26.41 -10.44
C ARG A 549 -32.19 -25.50 -9.62
N ALA A 550 -30.89 -25.54 -9.93
CA ALA A 550 -29.92 -24.58 -9.43
C ALA A 550 -30.19 -23.16 -9.95
N ASP A 551 -29.81 -22.16 -9.17
CA ASP A 551 -29.72 -20.79 -9.65
C ASP A 551 -28.76 -20.71 -10.85
N VAL A 552 -29.07 -19.82 -11.79
CA VAL A 552 -28.33 -19.68 -13.06
C VAL A 552 -26.85 -19.40 -12.82
N SER A 553 -26.48 -18.73 -11.74
CA SER A 553 -25.07 -18.48 -11.38
C SER A 553 -24.26 -19.75 -11.12
N HIS A 554 -24.86 -20.79 -10.52
CA HIS A 554 -24.21 -22.08 -10.30
C HIS A 554 -24.14 -22.89 -11.57
N VAL A 555 -25.18 -22.80 -12.42
CA VAL A 555 -25.22 -23.43 -13.74
C VAL A 555 -24.11 -22.88 -14.61
N ASP A 556 -24.02 -21.55 -14.75
CA ASP A 556 -22.96 -20.88 -15.53
C ASP A 556 -21.58 -21.29 -15.02
N LEU A 557 -21.35 -21.26 -13.71
CA LEU A 557 -20.04 -21.60 -13.13
C LEU A 557 -19.62 -23.03 -13.47
N PHE A 558 -20.53 -23.99 -13.33
CA PHE A 558 -20.25 -25.40 -13.60
C PHE A 558 -20.07 -25.67 -15.09
N GLN A 559 -20.97 -25.13 -15.93
CA GLN A 559 -20.99 -25.39 -17.36
C GLN A 559 -19.82 -24.71 -18.08
N ASP A 560 -19.48 -23.47 -17.72
CA ASP A 560 -18.30 -22.79 -18.26
C ASP A 560 -17.00 -23.48 -17.81
N ALA A 561 -16.97 -24.00 -16.58
CA ALA A 561 -15.85 -24.81 -16.10
C ALA A 561 -15.70 -26.11 -16.90
N LEU A 562 -16.82 -26.80 -17.16
CA LEU A 562 -16.85 -28.02 -17.93
C LEU A 562 -16.44 -27.78 -19.39
N HIS A 563 -16.95 -26.72 -20.00
CA HIS A 563 -16.62 -26.33 -21.37
C HIS A 563 -15.13 -26.02 -21.55
N ASP A 564 -14.54 -25.23 -20.63
CA ASP A 564 -13.16 -24.77 -20.81
C ASP A 564 -12.11 -25.80 -20.39
N THR A 565 -12.46 -26.74 -19.51
CA THR A 565 -11.51 -27.74 -18.98
C THR A 565 -11.77 -29.16 -19.47
N ASP A 566 -12.96 -29.43 -20.03
CA ASP A 566 -13.48 -30.76 -20.34
C ASP A 566 -13.35 -31.76 -19.17
N SER A 567 -13.39 -31.24 -17.93
CA SER A 567 -13.12 -32.02 -16.73
C SER A 567 -14.29 -31.94 -15.74
N PRO A 568 -15.00 -33.06 -15.49
CA PRO A 568 -16.05 -33.09 -14.47
C PRO A 568 -15.48 -32.82 -13.07
N ALA A 569 -14.24 -33.27 -12.80
CA ALA A 569 -13.58 -33.09 -11.51
C ALA A 569 -13.40 -31.60 -11.13
N LEU A 570 -12.76 -30.81 -12.02
CA LEU A 570 -12.58 -29.37 -11.84
C LEU A 570 -13.90 -28.59 -11.78
N ALA A 571 -14.90 -28.95 -12.61
CA ALA A 571 -16.21 -28.31 -12.59
C ALA A 571 -16.94 -28.54 -11.25
N SER A 572 -16.95 -29.80 -10.77
CA SER A 572 -17.52 -30.16 -9.47
C SER A 572 -16.75 -29.53 -8.31
N GLN A 573 -15.42 -29.52 -8.34
CA GLN A 573 -14.61 -28.87 -7.31
C GLN A 573 -14.95 -27.36 -7.18
N GLY A 574 -15.06 -26.66 -8.31
CA GLY A 574 -15.42 -25.24 -8.35
C GLY A 574 -16.78 -24.97 -7.74
N LEU A 575 -17.79 -25.76 -8.13
CA LEU A 575 -19.16 -25.66 -7.59
C LEU A 575 -19.24 -25.98 -6.10
N LEU A 576 -18.61 -27.07 -5.65
CA LEU A 576 -18.60 -27.48 -4.24
C LEU A 576 -17.87 -26.45 -3.36
N THR A 577 -16.78 -25.88 -3.85
CA THR A 577 -16.09 -24.78 -3.15
C THR A 577 -16.98 -23.57 -3.01
N ARG A 578 -17.67 -23.18 -4.09
CA ARG A 578 -18.58 -22.04 -4.08
C ARG A 578 -19.70 -22.23 -3.06
N ALA A 579 -20.29 -23.40 -3.05
CA ALA A 579 -21.33 -23.78 -2.12
C ALA A 579 -20.86 -23.71 -0.66
N ALA A 580 -19.66 -24.22 -0.37
CA ALA A 580 -19.09 -24.14 0.97
C ALA A 580 -18.76 -22.71 1.41
N GLN A 581 -18.27 -21.84 0.50
CA GLN A 581 -18.08 -20.42 0.81
C GLN A 581 -19.40 -19.78 1.23
N MET A 582 -20.48 -20.03 0.48
CA MET A 582 -21.80 -19.49 0.81
C MET A 582 -22.32 -20.01 2.15
N ALA A 583 -22.14 -21.29 2.45
CA ALA A 583 -22.53 -21.86 3.74
C ALA A 583 -21.73 -21.24 4.88
N TYR A 584 -20.40 -21.17 4.74
CA TYR A 584 -19.50 -20.59 5.72
C TYR A 584 -19.85 -19.15 6.08
N TYR A 585 -19.92 -18.24 5.10
CA TYR A 585 -20.18 -16.82 5.40
C TYR A 585 -21.61 -16.55 5.86
N LYS A 586 -22.58 -17.42 5.50
CA LYS A 586 -23.93 -17.36 6.07
C LYS A 586 -23.92 -17.68 7.56
N ASP A 587 -23.18 -18.71 7.97
CA ASP A 587 -23.15 -19.16 9.36
C ASP A 587 -22.18 -18.36 10.24
N LEU A 588 -21.11 -17.80 9.67
CA LEU A 588 -20.12 -16.95 10.36
C LEU A 588 -20.77 -15.78 11.10
N VAL A 589 -21.76 -15.13 10.50
CA VAL A 589 -22.46 -13.96 11.10
C VAL A 589 -23.35 -14.35 12.29
N ARG A 590 -23.75 -15.63 12.37
CA ARG A 590 -24.64 -16.13 13.42
C ARG A 590 -23.89 -16.68 14.62
N ASP A 591 -22.61 -17.01 14.46
CA ASP A 591 -21.80 -17.50 15.56
C ASP A 591 -21.31 -16.35 16.45
N ASN A 592 -21.43 -16.54 17.76
CA ASN A 592 -20.98 -15.59 18.77
C ASN A 592 -19.66 -16.01 19.43
N THR A 593 -19.15 -17.21 19.10
CA THR A 593 -17.85 -17.63 19.62
C THR A 593 -16.75 -16.81 18.95
N THR A 594 -15.82 -16.31 19.75
CA THR A 594 -14.68 -15.54 19.25
C THR A 594 -13.39 -16.11 19.79
N GLU A 595 -12.39 -16.16 18.92
CA GLU A 595 -11.06 -16.65 19.23
C GLU A 595 -9.99 -15.64 18.84
N SER A 596 -8.87 -15.69 19.54
CA SER A 596 -7.77 -14.76 19.29
C SER A 596 -6.88 -15.29 18.16
N ALA A 597 -6.82 -14.56 17.06
CA ALA A 597 -5.89 -14.80 15.96
C ALA A 597 -4.88 -13.65 15.85
N ARG A 598 -3.65 -13.98 15.50
CA ARG A 598 -2.63 -12.99 15.16
C ARG A 598 -2.80 -12.58 13.70
N THR A 599 -2.99 -11.30 13.43
CA THR A 599 -3.26 -10.79 12.09
C THR A 599 -2.40 -9.58 11.76
N ALA A 600 -2.13 -9.39 10.47
CA ALA A 600 -1.54 -8.19 9.94
C ALA A 600 -2.26 -7.81 8.65
N PHE A 601 -2.67 -6.55 8.56
CA PHE A 601 -3.42 -6.02 7.43
C PHE A 601 -2.58 -5.04 6.62
N SER A 602 -2.96 -4.84 5.37
CA SER A 602 -2.49 -3.77 4.53
C SER A 602 -3.15 -2.47 4.97
N THR A 603 -2.35 -1.46 5.24
CA THR A 603 -2.86 -0.10 5.52
C THR A 603 -2.31 0.87 4.49
N ILE A 604 -3.13 1.84 4.10
CA ILE A 604 -2.71 2.94 3.22
C ILE A 604 -2.25 4.09 4.11
N ALA A 605 -1.04 4.59 3.87
CA ALA A 605 -0.57 5.81 4.49
C ALA A 605 0.22 6.69 3.52
N SER A 606 0.24 7.99 3.79
CA SER A 606 1.07 8.95 3.07
C SER A 606 2.49 8.94 3.64
N ILE A 607 3.41 8.26 2.95
CA ILE A 607 4.80 8.06 3.38
C ILE A 607 5.76 8.43 2.25
N PRO A 608 7.01 8.83 2.55
CA PRO A 608 8.01 9.11 1.53
C PRO A 608 8.39 7.83 0.77
N MET A 609 8.21 7.88 -0.55
CA MET A 609 8.55 6.79 -1.49
C MET A 609 9.78 7.13 -2.33
N GLN A 610 10.02 8.42 -2.57
CA GLN A 610 11.14 8.90 -3.38
C GLN A 610 12.22 9.51 -2.47
N TRP A 611 13.44 9.58 -2.99
CA TRP A 611 14.56 10.23 -2.31
C TRP A 611 14.98 11.54 -3.01
N THR A 612 14.30 11.92 -4.09
CA THR A 612 14.69 13.06 -4.93
C THR A 612 14.57 14.36 -4.15
N GLY A 613 13.43 14.60 -3.51
CA GLY A 613 13.19 15.73 -2.63
C GLY A 613 14.17 15.77 -1.45
N PHE A 614 14.38 14.64 -0.78
CA PHE A 614 15.35 14.54 0.31
C PHE A 614 16.79 14.87 -0.13
N ILE A 615 17.25 14.33 -1.27
CA ILE A 615 18.59 14.61 -1.81
C ILE A 615 18.71 16.10 -2.16
N VAL A 616 17.70 16.71 -2.78
CA VAL A 616 17.69 18.15 -3.09
C VAL A 616 17.76 18.97 -1.80
N ALA A 617 16.98 18.62 -0.78
CA ALA A 617 17.00 19.31 0.52
C ALA A 617 18.36 19.23 1.20
N VAL A 618 18.98 18.05 1.26
CA VAL A 618 20.33 17.85 1.81
C VAL A 618 21.36 18.65 1.01
N SER A 619 21.24 18.67 -0.32
CA SER A 619 22.15 19.41 -1.21
C SER A 619 22.05 20.92 -0.99
N LEU A 620 20.85 21.47 -0.77
CA LEU A 620 20.66 22.89 -0.44
C LEU A 620 21.33 23.25 0.89
N VAL A 621 21.15 22.42 1.93
CA VAL A 621 21.79 22.65 3.24
C VAL A 621 23.31 22.52 3.14
N ALA A 622 23.81 21.53 2.38
CA ALA A 622 25.25 21.36 2.17
C ALA A 622 25.87 22.54 1.42
N ALA A 623 25.18 23.06 0.39
CA ALA A 623 25.61 24.25 -0.35
C ALA A 623 25.69 25.47 0.57
N HIS A 624 24.65 25.73 1.37
CA HIS A 624 24.61 26.80 2.38
C HIS A 624 25.80 26.74 3.34
N VAL A 625 26.03 25.59 3.98
CA VAL A 625 27.13 25.41 4.94
C VAL A 625 28.50 25.58 4.26
N THR A 626 28.65 25.10 3.02
CA THR A 626 29.89 25.25 2.25
C THR A 626 30.18 26.71 1.92
N ILE A 627 29.17 27.45 1.46
CA ILE A 627 29.28 28.88 1.14
C ILE A 627 29.62 29.69 2.40
N LEU A 628 28.96 29.37 3.52
CA LEU A 628 29.27 29.96 4.82
C LEU A 628 30.71 29.72 5.27
N LEU A 629 31.21 28.49 5.11
CA LEU A 629 32.59 28.16 5.45
C LEU A 629 33.57 28.94 4.58
N ILE A 630 33.31 29.02 3.27
CA ILE A 630 34.16 29.77 2.33
C ILE A 630 34.20 31.25 2.71
N ILE A 631 33.05 31.89 2.95
CA ILE A 631 33.04 33.32 3.29
C ILE A 631 33.67 33.59 4.65
N LEU A 632 33.52 32.68 5.62
CA LEU A 632 34.13 32.79 6.94
C LEU A 632 35.66 32.76 6.82
N VAL A 633 36.20 31.83 6.03
CA VAL A 633 37.63 31.74 5.74
C VAL A 633 38.11 33.03 5.08
N ILE A 634 37.43 33.49 4.02
CA ILE A 634 37.78 34.75 3.35
C ILE A 634 37.74 35.91 4.34
N PHE A 635 36.69 36.04 5.16
CA PHE A 635 36.58 37.12 6.15
C PHE A 635 37.75 37.12 7.14
N ILE A 636 38.12 35.96 7.69
CA ILE A 636 39.20 35.84 8.67
C ILE A 636 40.53 36.34 8.08
N PHE A 637 40.83 35.97 6.83
CA PHE A 637 42.10 36.29 6.16
C PHE A 637 42.11 37.66 5.48
N SER A 638 40.95 38.16 5.03
CA SER A 638 40.86 39.40 4.24
C SER A 638 40.55 40.63 5.07
N THR A 639 40.00 40.49 6.27
CA THR A 639 39.67 41.65 7.13
C THR A 639 40.58 41.69 8.36
N HIS A 640 40.84 42.87 8.90
CA HIS A 640 41.69 43.13 10.07
C HIS A 640 41.04 44.11 11.04
N HIS A 641 40.30 45.10 10.52
CA HIS A 641 39.74 46.19 11.29
C HIS A 641 38.23 46.10 11.48
N SER A 642 37.54 45.31 10.67
CA SER A 642 36.09 45.12 10.75
C SER A 642 35.65 44.26 11.94
N LEU A 643 34.71 44.78 12.74
CA LEU A 643 34.03 44.05 13.82
C LEU A 643 32.55 43.85 13.45
N LEU A 644 32.10 42.60 13.50
CA LEU A 644 30.73 42.23 13.18
C LEU A 644 29.78 42.57 14.35
N GLY A 645 28.62 43.16 14.05
CA GLY A 645 27.60 43.47 15.06
C GLY A 645 27.90 44.66 15.98
N HIS A 646 28.95 45.45 15.72
CA HIS A 646 29.30 46.63 16.53
C HIS A 646 28.80 47.95 15.92
N TYR A 647 27.70 48.47 16.47
CA TYR A 647 27.01 49.68 15.96
C TYR A 647 27.88 50.94 15.95
N TRP A 648 28.59 51.22 17.06
CA TRP A 648 29.45 52.40 17.16
C TRP A 648 30.59 52.39 16.16
N GLN A 649 31.16 51.21 15.87
CA GLN A 649 32.21 51.09 14.87
C GLN A 649 31.66 51.35 13.46
N ALA A 650 30.48 50.83 13.14
CA ALA A 650 29.84 51.07 11.85
C ALA A 650 29.62 52.56 11.58
N ILE A 651 29.12 53.31 12.56
CA ILE A 651 28.92 54.75 12.42
C ILE A 651 30.27 55.49 12.37
N ALA A 652 31.17 55.20 13.31
CA ALA A 652 32.44 55.92 13.43
C ALA A 652 33.37 55.74 12.22
N GLN A 653 33.28 54.62 11.50
CA GLN A 653 34.06 54.38 10.28
C GLN A 653 33.49 55.12 9.07
N VAL A 654 32.19 55.44 9.04
CA VAL A 654 31.56 56.18 7.94
C VAL A 654 31.78 57.68 8.09
N VAL A 655 31.95 58.20 9.30
CA VAL A 655 32.22 59.63 9.55
C VAL A 655 33.73 59.91 9.37
N SER A 656 34.13 60.43 8.22
CA SER A 656 35.52 60.72 7.81
C SER A 656 35.63 62.10 7.16
N GLU A 657 36.85 62.60 6.93
CA GLU A 657 37.07 63.86 6.20
C GLU A 657 36.46 63.83 4.78
N ASP A 658 36.48 62.66 4.12
CA ASP A 658 35.97 62.48 2.76
C ASP A 658 34.42 62.41 2.71
N THR A 659 33.78 62.01 3.80
CA THR A 659 32.33 61.76 3.86
C THR A 659 31.56 62.82 4.64
N ILE A 660 32.21 63.60 5.51
CA ILE A 660 31.54 64.59 6.37
C ILE A 660 30.77 65.63 5.54
N ARG A 661 31.37 66.10 4.43
CA ARG A 661 30.75 67.08 3.53
C ARG A 661 29.48 66.56 2.86
N VAL A 662 29.43 65.26 2.60
CA VAL A 662 28.25 64.58 2.05
C VAL A 662 27.19 64.45 3.14
N LEU A 663 27.61 64.05 4.35
CA LEU A 663 26.72 63.88 5.50
C LEU A 663 26.02 65.19 5.91
N GLU A 664 26.71 66.32 5.84
CA GLU A 664 26.17 67.66 6.15
C GLU A 664 25.12 68.14 5.15
N GLN A 665 25.09 67.58 3.94
CA GLN A 665 24.21 68.03 2.84
C GLN A 665 23.16 67.00 2.44
N ALA A 666 23.33 65.75 2.86
CA ALA A 666 22.44 64.63 2.56
C ALA A 666 21.27 64.46 3.54
N ASP A 667 21.12 65.35 4.53
CA ASP A 667 20.13 65.25 5.62
C ASP A 667 18.67 65.16 5.13
N ALA A 668 18.36 65.78 3.98
CA ALA A 668 17.04 65.78 3.35
C ALA A 668 17.00 65.04 1.99
N MET A 669 18.04 64.28 1.63
CA MET A 669 18.17 63.61 0.33
C MET A 669 17.95 62.10 0.45
N LYS A 670 17.35 61.48 -0.59
CA LYS A 670 17.30 60.01 -0.71
C LYS A 670 18.64 59.44 -1.20
N ASP A 671 18.92 58.17 -0.94
CA ASP A 671 20.15 57.51 -1.39
C ASP A 671 20.39 57.65 -2.91
N ASP A 672 19.34 57.50 -3.73
CA ASP A 672 19.44 57.69 -5.19
C ASP A 672 19.69 59.16 -5.59
N GLU A 673 19.14 60.11 -4.81
CA GLU A 673 19.34 61.54 -5.01
C GLU A 673 20.78 61.95 -4.61
N VAL A 674 21.33 61.36 -3.54
CA VAL A 674 22.72 61.54 -3.11
C VAL A 674 23.68 60.99 -4.16
N ALA A 675 23.39 59.82 -4.74
CA ALA A 675 24.20 59.23 -5.80
C ALA A 675 24.22 60.13 -7.06
N GLN A 676 23.05 60.60 -7.52
CA GLN A 676 22.93 61.50 -8.68
C GLN A 676 23.57 62.88 -8.43
N TRP A 677 23.37 63.43 -7.23
CA TRP A 677 23.98 64.69 -6.82
C TRP A 677 25.50 64.60 -6.75
N GLY A 678 26.01 63.49 -6.23
CA GLY A 678 27.44 63.21 -6.14
C GLY A 678 28.13 63.13 -7.50
N GLU A 679 27.50 62.46 -8.48
CA GLU A 679 28.01 62.40 -9.85
C GLU A 679 28.21 63.79 -10.49
N HIS A 680 27.39 64.79 -10.12
CA HIS A 680 27.48 66.14 -10.68
C HIS A 680 28.36 67.12 -9.88
N LYS A 681 28.41 67.00 -8.55
CA LYS A 681 29.03 68.03 -7.69
C LYS A 681 30.28 67.58 -6.92
N ILE A 682 30.47 66.27 -6.70
CA ILE A 682 31.60 65.73 -5.92
C ILE A 682 32.11 64.47 -6.63
N PRO A 683 33.08 64.58 -7.56
CA PRO A 683 33.60 63.44 -8.33
C PRO A 683 34.16 62.31 -7.44
N GLN A 684 34.59 62.65 -6.22
CA GLN A 684 35.09 61.71 -5.21
C GLN A 684 34.02 60.69 -4.74
N LEU A 685 32.72 60.97 -4.92
CA LEU A 685 31.65 60.04 -4.56
C LEU A 685 31.60 58.78 -5.44
N ALA A 686 32.07 58.90 -6.69
CA ALA A 686 32.21 57.77 -7.61
C ALA A 686 33.52 56.99 -7.43
N GLN A 687 34.48 57.55 -6.68
CA GLN A 687 35.76 56.91 -6.43
C GLN A 687 35.62 55.73 -5.47
N THR A 688 36.50 54.75 -5.64
CA THR A 688 36.49 53.55 -4.80
C THR A 688 37.07 53.91 -3.43
N SER A 689 36.27 53.67 -2.40
CA SER A 689 36.63 53.91 -1.01
C SER A 689 36.88 52.60 -0.27
N LEU A 690 37.82 52.64 0.68
CA LEU A 690 38.21 51.50 1.51
C LEU A 690 38.28 51.93 2.97
N VAL A 691 37.96 51.02 3.88
CA VAL A 691 38.22 51.19 5.31
C VAL A 691 39.70 50.94 5.55
N ARG A 692 40.44 52.00 5.85
CA ARG A 692 41.87 51.94 6.17
C ARG A 692 42.19 52.81 7.38
N ARG A 693 43.37 52.58 7.94
CA ARG A 693 43.92 53.46 8.98
C ARG A 693 44.42 54.75 8.31
N GLN A 694 43.83 55.87 8.68
CA GLN A 694 44.22 57.20 8.19
C GLN A 694 45.49 57.70 8.90
N SER A 695 46.10 58.76 8.36
CA SER A 695 47.29 59.43 8.93
C SER A 695 47.07 59.92 10.37
N SER A 696 45.82 60.25 10.73
CA SER A 696 45.36 60.59 12.09
C SER A 696 45.34 59.40 13.06
N GLY A 697 45.67 58.19 12.62
CA GLY A 697 45.64 56.96 13.41
C GLY A 697 44.24 56.33 13.55
N ARG A 698 43.20 57.04 13.11
CA ARG A 698 41.79 56.60 13.11
C ARG A 698 41.52 55.66 11.93
N VAL A 699 40.64 54.67 12.13
CA VAL A 699 40.19 53.78 11.04
C VAL A 699 38.85 54.30 10.53
N ALA A 700 38.78 54.68 9.26
CA ALA A 700 37.57 55.19 8.62
C ALA A 700 37.58 54.88 7.11
N VAL A 701 36.42 54.98 6.47
CA VAL A 701 36.27 54.95 5.02
C VAL A 701 36.99 56.15 4.44
N GLY A 702 37.83 55.94 3.43
CA GLY A 702 38.46 57.03 2.69
C GLY A 702 38.71 56.65 1.24
N VAL A 703 38.85 57.66 0.39
CA VAL A 703 39.27 57.50 -1.00
C VAL A 703 40.77 57.21 -1.00
N GLY A 704 41.20 56.13 -1.67
CA GLY A 704 42.64 55.83 -1.75
C GLY A 704 43.37 56.92 -2.55
N GLU A 705 44.38 57.56 -1.96
CA GLU A 705 45.42 58.23 -2.76
C GLU A 705 46.07 57.15 -3.63
N GLU A 706 46.12 57.37 -4.95
CA GLU A 706 46.96 56.61 -5.87
C GLU A 706 48.39 56.66 -5.32
N SER A 707 48.78 55.61 -4.60
CA SER A 707 50.16 55.37 -4.24
C SER A 707 50.77 54.67 -5.44
N GLU A 708 51.65 55.38 -6.13
CA GLU A 708 52.65 54.82 -7.04
C GLU A 708 53.23 53.52 -6.46
N ILE A 709 52.93 52.37 -7.06
CA ILE A 709 53.87 51.30 -7.43
C ILE A 709 53.35 50.63 -8.71
#